data_AF-A0A7R9TL18-F1
#
_entry.id   AF-A0A7R9TL18-F1
#
_cell.length_a   1.000
_cell.length_b   1.000
_cell.length_c   1.000
_cell.angle_alpha   90.00
_cell.angle_beta   90.00
_cell.angle_gamma   90.00
#
_symmetry.space_group_name_H-M   'P 1'
#
loop_
_entity.id
_entity.type
_entity.pdbx_description
1 polymer ?
#
loop_
_entity_poly.entity_id
_entity_poly.type
_entity_poly.pdbx_seq_one_letter_code
_entity_poly.pdbx_strand_id
1 'polypeptide(L)'
;KTFPGDELSPPLPTPKPVEHGVEMADEAALTDFLHVFGETLGAPLRGGDSHKDRVTVKKVKDLIVACGEDLESLYNVLLDGAMEIAVIGKGRNAAKWRRVLGDATWPEVVRRVLEKKHAGGHGVAALGKKAWANLSVHEHVLALRGLSDLALGSEAVRSIIDWRLEEAAKLRTARIEERNADAARRRAIENKAKEKRIAIREKAAAKRKAEREAKRLAREAALAAGKEVDPEEEEDEDEENNDDDDDGDVDMADADDDDVKQEEPEVKEEKPKPKLTFVIKKQEPRAPSPEPCFDLPKHLIEYEGHPDDRKALMAWRAEHNRVAEKLANDRREYEKRKRSELRKEQEKERMERQRIEDEEAAKIAEEEAKEKAKERELRKKETTRMAEDAAVAVRVHKLGVDRDHRSYWWGIGGSKAAVYVEDIQGHWFVLDTRDEIDDLVEALHSWGTKEKKLKAELARRSHTIAAEFRKQAREREDAEADSARRAASGYSQRERGKEVISPPPGRGPNASFDEAVPVATAKRTMEVLCGAAEEAAIAREPELETKLREDWRAFKTRVRTTYDKDLVAGLLLQLEENLYAIQKAEFMKKEEREAREEAKANGETYESESSDGEDFYDDDDEFWGNEEAHETNEDLIARTGLIYPIWRSKAERAKWREDAHEFQTGAAVAFAAAVLDDTAGAFLRAVVAAKTNP
;
A
#
# COMPACT_ATOMS: atom_id res chain seq x y z
N LYS A 1 -43.02 1.01 11.77
CA LYS A 1 -43.24 1.62 10.43
C LYS A 1 -41.89 1.64 9.74
N THR A 2 -41.67 0.67 8.86
CA THR A 2 -40.53 0.59 7.95
C THR A 2 -40.57 1.79 7.01
N PHE A 3 -39.43 2.47 6.84
CA PHE A 3 -39.31 3.57 5.90
C PHE A 3 -39.31 2.99 4.47
N PRO A 4 -40.06 3.58 3.51
CA PRO A 4 -40.16 3.10 2.13
C PRO A 4 -38.94 3.56 1.30
N GLY A 5 -37.74 3.26 1.78
CA GLY A 5 -36.46 3.64 1.13
C GLY A 5 -35.50 2.47 0.91
N ASP A 6 -35.66 1.34 1.62
CA ASP A 6 -34.76 0.20 1.52
C ASP A 6 -34.89 -0.61 0.21
N GLU A 7 -35.97 -0.43 -0.56
CA GLU A 7 -36.22 -1.18 -1.81
C GLU A 7 -35.67 -0.52 -3.08
N LEU A 8 -35.08 0.68 -3.01
CA LEU A 8 -34.64 1.44 -4.21
C LEU A 8 -33.15 1.33 -4.55
N SER A 9 -32.35 0.68 -3.70
CA SER A 9 -30.91 0.56 -3.93
C SER A 9 -30.55 -0.80 -4.53
N PRO A 10 -29.66 -0.88 -5.55
CA PRO A 10 -29.18 -2.16 -6.05
C PRO A 10 -28.60 -2.99 -4.89
N PRO A 11 -28.85 -4.31 -4.85
CA PRO A 11 -28.24 -5.16 -3.85
C PRO A 11 -26.71 -5.14 -4.00
N LEU A 12 -25.99 -5.11 -2.87
CA LEU A 12 -24.54 -5.24 -2.89
C LEU A 12 -24.14 -6.65 -3.39
N PRO A 13 -23.03 -6.78 -4.13
CA PRO A 13 -22.54 -8.10 -4.53
C PRO A 13 -22.25 -8.95 -3.30
N THR A 14 -22.48 -10.25 -3.39
CA THR A 14 -22.18 -11.21 -2.32
C THR A 14 -20.75 -11.71 -2.50
N PRO A 15 -19.79 -11.26 -1.67
CA PRO A 15 -18.39 -11.61 -1.86
C PRO A 15 -18.13 -13.07 -1.46
N LYS A 16 -17.12 -13.70 -2.07
CA LYS A 16 -16.79 -15.10 -1.80
C LYS A 16 -16.11 -15.22 -0.43
N PRO A 17 -16.54 -16.14 0.47
CA PRO A 17 -15.89 -16.30 1.76
C PRO A 17 -14.45 -16.78 1.60
N VAL A 18 -13.54 -16.23 2.39
CA VAL A 18 -12.14 -16.67 2.45
C VAL A 18 -12.01 -17.68 3.59
N GLU A 19 -11.65 -18.91 3.24
CA GLU A 19 -11.31 -19.94 4.24
C GLU A 19 -10.14 -19.44 5.10
N HIS A 20 -10.25 -19.57 6.43
CA HIS A 20 -9.23 -19.09 7.37
C HIS A 20 -8.85 -17.60 7.21
N GLY A 21 -9.83 -16.77 6.86
CA GLY A 21 -9.64 -15.35 6.55
C GLY A 21 -8.92 -14.52 7.63
N VAL A 22 -9.14 -14.83 8.91
CA VAL A 22 -8.43 -14.19 10.03
C VAL A 22 -6.94 -14.52 10.00
N GLU A 23 -6.58 -15.77 9.73
CA GLU A 23 -5.18 -16.20 9.62
C GLU A 23 -4.48 -15.50 8.45
N MET A 24 -5.17 -15.37 7.31
CA MET A 24 -4.69 -14.61 6.15
C MET A 24 -4.44 -13.14 6.50
N ALA A 25 -5.34 -12.52 7.25
CA ALA A 25 -5.16 -11.12 7.68
C ALA A 25 -3.94 -10.95 8.59
N ASP A 26 -3.69 -11.89 9.50
CA ASP A 26 -2.53 -11.88 10.39
C ASP A 26 -1.21 -12.08 9.63
N GLU A 27 -1.19 -13.02 8.69
CA GLU A 27 -0.06 -13.23 7.78
C GLU A 27 0.25 -11.99 6.94
N ALA A 28 -0.79 -11.33 6.45
CA ALA A 28 -0.69 -10.16 5.61
C ALA A 28 -0.23 -8.94 6.41
N ALA A 29 -0.71 -8.77 7.66
CA ALA A 29 -0.24 -7.72 8.56
C ALA A 29 1.25 -7.87 8.91
N LEU A 30 1.69 -9.09 9.24
CA LEU A 30 3.12 -9.38 9.48
C LEU A 30 3.95 -9.09 8.22
N THR A 31 3.46 -9.49 7.04
CA THR A 31 4.13 -9.24 5.76
C THR A 31 4.26 -7.75 5.46
N ASP A 32 3.20 -6.97 5.69
CA ASP A 32 3.22 -5.52 5.47
C ASP A 32 4.19 -4.84 6.44
N PHE A 33 4.23 -5.26 7.71
CA PHE A 33 5.21 -4.77 8.67
C PHE A 33 6.64 -5.03 8.19
N LEU A 34 6.97 -6.27 7.81
CA LEU A 34 8.31 -6.63 7.35
C LEU A 34 8.68 -5.94 6.03
N HIS A 35 7.70 -5.68 5.16
CA HIS A 35 7.94 -4.94 3.93
C HIS A 35 8.35 -3.49 4.20
N VAL A 36 7.76 -2.84 5.22
CA VAL A 36 8.01 -1.44 5.54
C VAL A 36 9.22 -1.26 6.46
N PHE A 37 9.36 -2.11 7.49
CA PHE A 37 10.34 -1.92 8.58
C PHE A 37 11.43 -2.98 8.63
N GLY A 38 11.30 -4.08 7.88
CA GLY A 38 12.22 -5.22 7.97
C GLY A 38 13.66 -4.85 7.63
N GLU A 39 13.89 -3.97 6.65
CA GLU A 39 15.25 -3.53 6.30
C GLU A 39 15.92 -2.76 7.44
N THR A 40 15.21 -1.84 8.09
CA THR A 40 15.73 -1.02 9.19
C THR A 40 16.03 -1.84 10.42
N LEU A 41 15.15 -2.78 10.74
CA LEU A 41 15.34 -3.68 11.87
C LEU A 41 16.45 -4.71 11.59
N GLY A 42 16.91 -4.86 10.34
CA GLY A 42 17.90 -5.86 9.97
C GLY A 42 17.32 -7.27 9.82
N ALA A 43 16.01 -7.37 9.57
CA ALA A 43 15.34 -8.65 9.37
C ALA A 43 15.90 -9.40 8.14
N PRO A 44 15.88 -10.74 8.16
CA PRO A 44 16.41 -11.56 7.06
C PRO A 44 15.58 -11.42 5.78
N LEU A 45 14.27 -11.23 5.93
CA LEU A 45 13.39 -10.81 4.84
C LEU A 45 13.45 -9.29 4.72
N ARG A 46 14.32 -8.81 3.82
CA ARG A 46 14.44 -7.38 3.50
C ARG A 46 13.45 -7.02 2.41
N GLY A 47 12.75 -5.90 2.58
CA GLY A 47 12.01 -5.26 1.49
C GLY A 47 12.97 -4.45 0.64
N GLY A 48 13.14 -4.79 -0.63
CA GLY A 48 13.84 -3.94 -1.60
C GLY A 48 12.89 -3.38 -2.66
N ASP A 49 13.30 -2.31 -3.33
CA ASP A 49 12.55 -1.66 -4.41
C ASP A 49 12.37 -2.55 -5.65
N SER A 50 13.15 -3.63 -5.75
CA SER A 50 13.04 -4.59 -6.85
C SER A 50 11.87 -5.56 -6.62
N HIS A 51 11.18 -5.93 -7.70
CA HIS A 51 10.08 -6.91 -7.66
C HIS A 51 10.54 -8.30 -7.14
N LYS A 52 11.85 -8.58 -7.13
CA LYS A 52 12.44 -9.81 -6.58
C LYS A 52 12.69 -9.72 -5.07
N ASP A 53 12.87 -8.51 -4.54
CA ASP A 53 13.18 -8.26 -3.13
C ASP A 53 11.93 -7.90 -2.31
N ARG A 54 10.75 -7.85 -2.92
CA ARG A 54 9.50 -7.62 -2.20
C ARG A 54 9.21 -8.76 -1.22
N VAL A 55 8.89 -8.42 0.02
CA VAL A 55 8.41 -9.38 1.03
C VAL A 55 6.99 -9.78 0.66
N THR A 56 6.70 -11.07 0.62
CA THR A 56 5.38 -11.62 0.30
C THR A 56 5.00 -12.66 1.34
N VAL A 57 3.69 -12.88 1.53
CA VAL A 57 3.16 -13.91 2.44
C VAL A 57 3.81 -15.27 2.16
N LYS A 58 4.01 -15.62 0.89
CA LYS A 58 4.68 -16.86 0.49
C LYS A 58 6.11 -16.95 1.03
N LYS A 59 6.91 -15.89 0.91
CA LYS A 59 8.29 -15.87 1.43
C LYS A 59 8.34 -15.99 2.95
N VAL A 60 7.40 -15.32 3.65
CA VAL A 60 7.28 -15.43 5.11
C VAL A 60 6.95 -16.87 5.51
N LYS A 61 5.98 -17.51 4.82
CA LYS A 61 5.66 -18.93 5.04
C LYS A 61 6.84 -19.86 4.74
N ASP A 62 7.52 -19.65 3.62
CA ASP A 62 8.68 -20.47 3.23
C ASP A 62 9.80 -20.36 4.28
N LEU A 63 10.04 -19.17 4.85
CA LEU A 63 10.98 -18.95 5.94
C LEU A 63 10.54 -19.66 7.23
N ILE A 64 9.25 -19.60 7.58
CA ILE A 64 8.72 -20.29 8.76
C ILE A 64 8.83 -21.81 8.61
N VAL A 65 8.45 -22.34 7.44
CA VAL A 65 8.52 -23.78 7.13
C VAL A 65 9.97 -24.28 7.10
N ALA A 66 10.92 -23.45 6.66
CA ALA A 66 12.34 -23.79 6.68
C ALA A 66 12.88 -23.98 8.10
N CYS A 67 12.30 -23.29 9.10
CA CYS A 67 12.61 -23.43 10.52
C CYS A 67 14.13 -23.48 10.82
N GLY A 68 14.84 -22.46 10.35
CA GLY A 68 16.30 -22.34 10.47
C GLY A 68 16.76 -21.03 11.09
N GLU A 69 18.05 -20.73 10.95
CA GLU A 69 18.72 -19.54 11.52
C GLU A 69 18.06 -18.22 11.09
N ASP A 70 17.50 -18.15 9.88
CA ASP A 70 16.77 -16.95 9.42
C ASP A 70 15.47 -16.71 10.23
N LEU A 71 14.77 -17.77 10.66
CA LEU A 71 13.57 -17.60 11.50
C LEU A 71 13.95 -17.16 12.91
N GLU A 72 15.00 -17.75 13.47
CA GLU A 72 15.56 -17.34 14.76
C GLU A 72 16.03 -15.88 14.71
N SER A 73 16.77 -15.49 13.66
CA SER A 73 17.19 -14.11 13.44
C SER A 73 16.01 -13.16 13.38
N LEU A 74 14.90 -13.55 12.70
CA LEU A 74 13.69 -12.75 12.66
C LEU A 74 13.07 -12.56 14.07
N TYR A 75 12.99 -13.62 14.87
CA TYR A 75 12.50 -13.52 16.25
C TYR A 75 13.36 -12.59 17.09
N ASN A 76 14.69 -12.73 17.03
CA ASN A 76 15.64 -11.94 17.81
C ASN A 76 15.60 -10.46 17.42
N VAL A 77 15.56 -10.14 16.12
CA VAL A 77 15.44 -8.77 15.62
C VAL A 77 14.16 -8.09 16.12
N LEU A 78 13.02 -8.79 16.09
CA LEU A 78 11.76 -8.23 16.59
C LEU A 78 11.75 -8.15 18.11
N LEU A 79 12.38 -9.11 18.80
CA LEU A 79 12.52 -9.11 20.25
C LEU A 79 13.37 -7.92 20.73
N ASP A 80 14.46 -7.59 20.04
CA ASP A 80 15.32 -6.45 20.39
C ASP A 80 14.52 -5.15 20.41
N GLY A 81 13.72 -4.90 19.36
CA GLY A 81 12.82 -3.74 19.31
C GLY A 81 11.73 -3.78 20.39
N ALA A 82 11.18 -4.97 20.69
CA ALA A 82 10.19 -5.13 21.75
C ALA A 82 10.77 -4.97 23.18
N MET A 83 12.07 -5.21 23.35
CA MET A 83 12.81 -5.13 24.62
C MET A 83 13.33 -3.73 24.95
N GLU A 84 13.20 -2.76 24.02
CA GLU A 84 13.53 -1.36 24.27
C GLU A 84 12.72 -0.78 25.43
N ILE A 85 13.35 0.11 26.21
CA ILE A 85 12.72 0.75 27.38
C ILE A 85 11.43 1.49 26.97
N ALA A 86 11.41 2.09 25.78
CA ALA A 86 10.28 2.82 25.24
C ALA A 86 9.05 1.92 24.96
N VAL A 87 9.24 0.60 24.82
CA VAL A 87 8.20 -0.39 24.53
C VAL A 87 7.83 -1.16 25.79
N ILE A 88 8.81 -1.86 26.36
CA ILE A 88 8.57 -2.78 27.48
C ILE A 88 8.36 -2.07 28.82
N GLY A 89 8.77 -0.79 28.88
CA GLY A 89 8.79 0.04 30.07
C GLY A 89 10.03 -0.20 30.95
N LYS A 90 10.22 0.67 31.93
CA LYS A 90 11.18 0.44 33.01
C LYS A 90 10.59 -0.56 34.00
N GLY A 91 11.39 -1.51 34.47
CA GLY A 91 10.95 -2.47 35.48
C GLY A 91 11.93 -3.63 35.66
N ARG A 92 11.95 -4.18 36.88
CA ARG A 92 12.85 -5.27 37.28
C ARG A 92 12.80 -6.46 36.33
N ASN A 93 11.61 -6.86 35.89
CA ASN A 93 11.42 -7.98 34.96
C ASN A 93 12.05 -7.72 33.58
N ALA A 94 11.94 -6.50 33.04
CA ALA A 94 12.53 -6.18 31.74
C ALA A 94 14.06 -6.17 31.81
N ALA A 95 14.64 -5.63 32.90
CA ALA A 95 16.09 -5.69 33.13
C ALA A 95 16.59 -7.12 33.30
N LYS A 96 15.84 -7.94 34.06
CA LYS A 96 16.11 -9.37 34.26
C LYS A 96 16.12 -10.13 32.94
N TRP A 97 15.11 -9.93 32.10
CA TRP A 97 15.01 -10.57 30.78
C TRP A 97 16.17 -10.21 29.86
N ARG A 98 16.68 -8.97 29.87
CA ARG A 98 17.87 -8.59 29.09
C ARG A 98 19.14 -9.32 29.54
N ARG A 99 19.30 -9.60 30.83
CA ARG A 99 20.48 -10.30 31.35
C ARG A 99 20.46 -11.80 31.09
N VAL A 100 19.27 -12.40 31.16
CA VAL A 100 19.11 -13.85 30.91
C VAL A 100 18.91 -14.18 29.44
N LEU A 101 18.78 -13.17 28.56
CA LEU A 101 18.61 -13.37 27.12
C LEU A 101 19.88 -13.97 26.50
N GLY A 102 19.72 -15.09 25.81
CA GLY A 102 20.75 -15.74 25.03
C GLY A 102 20.15 -16.86 24.16
N ASP A 103 20.99 -17.54 23.39
CA ASP A 103 20.58 -18.52 22.37
C ASP A 103 19.64 -19.62 22.90
N ALA A 104 19.82 -20.02 24.17
CA ALA A 104 19.01 -21.07 24.79
C ALA A 104 17.71 -20.58 25.46
N THR A 105 17.59 -19.28 25.70
CA THR A 105 16.52 -18.69 26.54
C THR A 105 15.61 -17.74 25.78
N TRP A 106 16.01 -17.26 24.60
CA TRP A 106 15.24 -16.32 23.80
C TRP A 106 13.78 -16.75 23.54
N PRO A 107 13.43 -18.04 23.30
CA PRO A 107 12.04 -18.40 23.03
C PRO A 107 11.14 -18.16 24.24
N GLU A 108 11.68 -18.43 25.43
CA GLU A 108 10.99 -18.19 26.69
C GLU A 108 10.93 -16.69 27.01
N VAL A 109 11.99 -15.93 26.72
CA VAL A 109 11.96 -14.46 26.84
C VAL A 109 10.88 -13.86 25.94
N VAL A 110 10.77 -14.31 24.68
CA VAL A 110 9.69 -13.92 23.75
C VAL A 110 8.33 -14.19 24.38
N ARG A 111 8.11 -15.39 24.93
CA ARG A 111 6.86 -15.74 25.61
C ARG A 111 6.54 -14.75 26.72
N ARG A 112 7.48 -14.49 27.63
CA ARG A 112 7.29 -13.59 28.78
C ARG A 112 7.02 -12.13 28.37
N VAL A 113 7.70 -11.65 27.33
CA VAL A 113 7.48 -10.30 26.77
C VAL A 113 6.07 -10.18 26.22
N LEU A 114 5.64 -11.15 25.42
CA LEU A 114 4.33 -11.16 24.81
C LEU A 114 3.20 -11.33 25.86
N GLU A 115 3.39 -12.18 26.87
CA GLU A 115 2.45 -12.34 27.99
C GLU A 115 2.27 -11.05 28.78
N LYS A 116 3.37 -10.37 29.14
CA LYS A 116 3.32 -9.10 29.88
C LYS A 116 2.59 -8.00 29.10
N LYS A 117 2.64 -8.05 27.77
CA LYS A 117 2.01 -7.07 26.90
C LYS A 117 0.67 -7.53 26.33
N HIS A 118 0.20 -8.72 26.71
CA HIS A 118 -1.02 -9.34 26.18
C HIS A 118 -1.08 -9.39 24.65
N ALA A 119 0.06 -9.67 24.01
CA ALA A 119 0.22 -9.75 22.56
C ALA A 119 0.41 -11.20 22.09
N GLY A 120 0.16 -11.49 20.81
CA GLY A 120 0.50 -12.78 20.18
C GLY A 120 -0.42 -13.98 20.46
N GLY A 121 -1.43 -13.85 21.33
CA GLY A 121 -2.56 -14.78 21.46
C GLY A 121 -2.15 -16.27 21.54
N HIS A 122 -2.69 -17.10 20.63
CA HIS A 122 -2.40 -18.52 20.59
C HIS A 122 -0.92 -18.87 20.32
N GLY A 123 -0.17 -18.00 19.62
CA GLY A 123 1.25 -18.21 19.37
C GLY A 123 2.07 -18.22 20.67
N VAL A 124 1.75 -17.34 21.61
CA VAL A 124 2.39 -17.28 22.94
C VAL A 124 2.08 -18.52 23.76
N ALA A 125 0.81 -18.92 23.78
CA ALA A 125 0.38 -20.14 24.45
C ALA A 125 1.06 -21.39 23.86
N ALA A 126 1.36 -21.39 22.56
CA ALA A 126 2.09 -22.48 21.91
C ALA A 126 3.58 -22.51 22.29
N LEU A 127 4.25 -21.35 22.33
CA LEU A 127 5.64 -21.22 22.80
C LEU A 127 5.84 -21.73 24.23
N GLY A 128 4.83 -21.58 25.08
CA GLY A 128 4.85 -22.13 26.45
C GLY A 128 4.68 -23.65 26.53
N LYS A 129 4.14 -24.29 25.48
CA LYS A 129 3.75 -25.71 25.50
C LYS A 129 4.64 -26.61 24.66
N LYS A 130 5.26 -26.07 23.61
CA LYS A 130 6.03 -26.82 22.62
C LYS A 130 7.33 -26.07 22.34
N ALA A 131 8.39 -26.81 22.01
CA ALA A 131 9.63 -26.21 21.50
C ALA A 131 9.31 -25.36 20.25
N TRP A 132 10.00 -24.22 20.09
CA TRP A 132 9.67 -23.24 19.06
C TRP A 132 9.76 -23.85 17.65
N ALA A 133 10.66 -24.80 17.41
CA ALA A 133 10.79 -25.49 16.13
C ALA A 133 9.61 -26.42 15.78
N ASN A 134 8.72 -26.72 16.74
CA ASN A 134 7.55 -27.58 16.57
C ASN A 134 6.23 -26.80 16.50
N LEU A 135 6.29 -25.47 16.41
CA LEU A 135 5.09 -24.65 16.19
C LEU A 135 4.59 -24.81 14.76
N SER A 136 3.28 -24.73 14.60
CA SER A 136 2.64 -24.58 13.30
C SER A 136 2.95 -23.22 12.69
N VAL A 137 2.78 -23.11 11.37
CA VAL A 137 2.99 -21.85 10.64
C VAL A 137 2.14 -20.73 11.23
N HIS A 138 0.88 -21.01 11.55
CA HIS A 138 -0.02 -20.02 12.12
C HIS A 138 0.38 -19.60 13.54
N GLU A 139 0.80 -20.54 14.40
CA GLU A 139 1.32 -20.23 15.74
C GLU A 139 2.56 -19.31 15.68
N HIS A 140 3.47 -19.56 14.72
CA HIS A 140 4.60 -18.66 14.46
C HIS A 140 4.17 -17.27 14.00
N VAL A 141 3.25 -17.18 13.04
CA VAL A 141 2.73 -15.90 12.53
C VAL A 141 2.13 -15.08 13.66
N LEU A 142 1.32 -15.68 14.54
CA LEU A 142 0.73 -14.96 15.67
C LEU A 142 1.78 -14.42 16.65
N ALA A 143 2.79 -15.23 17.01
CA ALA A 143 3.87 -14.80 17.89
C ALA A 143 4.70 -13.66 17.25
N LEU A 144 5.08 -13.82 15.98
CA LEU A 144 5.84 -12.81 15.24
C LEU A 144 5.03 -11.52 15.02
N ARG A 145 3.73 -11.64 14.73
CA ARG A 145 2.82 -10.50 14.64
C ARG A 145 2.78 -9.75 15.97
N GLY A 146 2.59 -10.47 17.07
CA GLY A 146 2.60 -9.86 18.41
C GLY A 146 3.91 -9.11 18.69
N LEU A 147 5.06 -9.67 18.33
CA LEU A 147 6.34 -8.98 18.45
C LEU A 147 6.44 -7.76 17.52
N SER A 148 5.95 -7.87 16.28
CA SER A 148 5.94 -6.76 15.33
C SER A 148 5.09 -5.59 15.81
N ASP A 149 3.94 -5.87 16.44
CA ASP A 149 3.07 -4.85 17.04
C ASP A 149 3.77 -4.13 18.20
N LEU A 150 4.59 -4.85 18.99
CA LEU A 150 5.42 -4.25 20.03
C LEU A 150 6.59 -3.45 19.44
N ALA A 151 7.23 -3.98 18.40
CA ALA A 151 8.35 -3.33 17.72
C ALA A 151 7.94 -2.01 17.02
N LEU A 152 6.66 -1.78 16.71
CA LEU A 152 6.16 -0.46 16.29
C LEU A 152 6.47 0.65 17.31
N GLY A 153 6.57 0.28 18.59
CA GLY A 153 6.94 1.19 19.64
C GLY A 153 8.47 1.40 19.77
N SER A 154 9.31 0.74 18.98
CA SER A 154 10.77 0.94 19.05
C SER A 154 11.17 2.31 18.50
N GLU A 155 12.28 2.87 18.97
CA GLU A 155 12.80 4.16 18.53
C GLU A 155 13.14 4.15 17.03
N ALA A 156 13.76 3.06 16.55
CA ALA A 156 14.09 2.89 15.14
C ALA A 156 12.85 2.92 14.24
N VAL A 157 11.77 2.22 14.64
CA VAL A 157 10.53 2.18 13.87
C VAL A 157 9.78 3.51 13.97
N ARG A 158 9.71 4.14 15.16
CA ARG A 158 9.08 5.46 15.34
C ARG A 158 9.74 6.52 14.45
N SER A 159 11.07 6.55 14.40
CA SER A 159 11.81 7.50 13.55
C SER A 159 11.41 7.38 12.07
N ILE A 160 11.17 6.16 11.57
CA ILE A 160 10.72 5.94 10.20
C ILE A 160 9.27 6.36 10.01
N ILE A 161 8.41 6.05 10.98
CA ILE A 161 7.01 6.49 10.95
C ILE A 161 6.97 8.00 10.87
N ASP A 162 7.74 8.71 11.68
CA ASP A 162 7.81 10.17 11.69
C ASP A 162 8.32 10.71 10.35
N TRP A 163 9.43 10.17 9.83
CA TRP A 163 9.96 10.54 8.52
C TRP A 163 8.95 10.32 7.38
N ARG A 164 8.25 9.19 7.37
CA ARG A 164 7.19 8.92 6.38
C ARG A 164 6.01 9.87 6.56
N LEU A 165 5.59 10.17 7.78
CA LEU A 165 4.51 11.12 8.02
C LEU A 165 4.88 12.54 7.54
N GLU A 166 6.13 12.95 7.72
CA GLU A 166 6.67 14.21 7.19
C GLU A 166 6.69 14.23 5.66
N GLU A 167 7.22 13.20 5.00
CA GLU A 167 7.19 13.09 3.54
C GLU A 167 5.75 13.07 3.00
N ALA A 168 4.82 12.40 3.69
CA ALA A 168 3.42 12.39 3.29
C ALA A 168 2.81 13.78 3.43
N ALA A 169 3.21 14.55 4.44
CA ALA A 169 2.80 15.94 4.60
C ALA A 169 3.34 16.80 3.45
N LYS A 170 4.62 16.64 3.05
CA LYS A 170 5.22 17.34 1.91
C LYS A 170 4.51 17.03 0.60
N LEU A 171 4.16 15.77 0.35
CA LEU A 171 3.38 15.39 -0.84
C LEU A 171 1.98 16.02 -0.82
N ARG A 172 1.33 16.08 0.34
CA ARG A 172 0.03 16.74 0.49
C ARG A 172 0.14 18.24 0.22
N THR A 173 1.15 18.93 0.75
CA THR A 173 1.36 20.37 0.51
C THR A 173 1.69 20.65 -0.95
N ALA A 174 2.61 19.88 -1.56
CA ALA A 174 2.95 20.01 -2.97
C ALA A 174 1.72 19.86 -3.88
N ARG A 175 0.79 18.97 -3.56
CA ARG A 175 -0.48 18.80 -4.31
C ARG A 175 -1.44 19.96 -4.13
N ILE A 176 -1.48 20.56 -2.93
CA ILE A 176 -2.29 21.75 -2.68
C ILE A 176 -1.72 22.93 -3.48
N GLU A 177 -0.40 23.10 -3.46
CA GLU A 177 0.30 24.13 -4.24
C GLU A 177 0.08 23.94 -5.75
N GLU A 178 0.14 22.69 -6.24
CA GLU A 178 -0.14 22.37 -7.64
C GLU A 178 -1.58 22.73 -8.03
N ARG A 179 -2.59 22.37 -7.20
CA ARG A 179 -3.98 22.78 -7.44
C ARG A 179 -4.14 24.29 -7.41
N ASN A 180 -3.46 24.98 -6.51
CA ASN A 180 -3.50 26.43 -6.41
C ASN A 180 -2.85 27.09 -7.64
N ALA A 181 -1.74 26.53 -8.14
CA ALA A 181 -1.09 26.96 -9.36
C ALA A 181 -1.97 26.72 -10.59
N ASP A 182 -2.64 25.57 -10.70
CA ASP A 182 -3.59 25.29 -11.77
C ASP A 182 -4.81 26.22 -11.72
N ALA A 183 -5.34 26.49 -10.52
CA ALA A 183 -6.41 27.47 -10.35
C ALA A 183 -5.97 28.90 -10.74
N ALA A 184 -4.75 29.29 -10.39
CA ALA A 184 -4.17 30.57 -10.80
C ALA A 184 -3.98 30.65 -12.31
N ARG A 185 -3.53 29.56 -12.97
CA ARG A 185 -3.43 29.47 -14.44
C ARG A 185 -4.79 29.63 -15.11
N ARG A 186 -5.84 28.96 -14.59
CA ARG A 186 -7.22 29.11 -15.10
C ARG A 186 -7.71 30.55 -14.99
N ARG A 187 -7.53 31.18 -13.82
CA ARG A 187 -7.87 32.61 -13.63
C ARG A 187 -7.08 33.52 -14.57
N ALA A 188 -5.80 33.25 -14.81
CA ALA A 188 -4.99 34.03 -15.75
C ALA A 188 -5.47 33.90 -17.20
N ILE A 189 -5.92 32.71 -17.61
CA ILE A 189 -6.52 32.48 -18.94
C ILE A 189 -7.85 33.23 -19.06
N GLU A 190 -8.71 33.13 -18.03
CA GLU A 190 -9.99 33.83 -17.98
C GLU A 190 -9.79 35.36 -18.04
N ASN A 191 -8.84 35.90 -17.27
CA ASN A 191 -8.52 37.32 -17.29
C ASN A 191 -7.98 37.77 -18.66
N LYS A 192 -7.07 36.99 -19.28
CA LYS A 192 -6.61 37.27 -20.64
C LYS A 192 -7.75 37.23 -21.66
N ALA A 193 -8.73 36.35 -21.48
CA ALA A 193 -9.92 36.32 -22.34
C ALA A 193 -10.81 37.55 -22.14
N LYS A 194 -11.02 37.97 -20.88
CA LYS A 194 -11.73 39.22 -20.55
C LYS A 194 -11.02 40.45 -21.11
N GLU A 195 -9.71 40.56 -20.96
CA GLU A 195 -8.88 41.63 -21.54
C GLU A 195 -8.99 41.67 -23.07
N LYS A 196 -8.93 40.51 -23.75
CA LYS A 196 -9.16 40.43 -25.21
C LYS A 196 -10.55 40.93 -25.60
N ARG A 197 -11.59 40.58 -24.83
CA ARG A 197 -12.97 41.05 -25.07
C ARG A 197 -13.08 42.57 -24.89
N ILE A 198 -12.46 43.12 -23.85
CA ILE A 198 -12.40 44.57 -23.62
C ILE A 198 -11.65 45.27 -24.78
N ALA A 199 -10.48 44.77 -25.17
CA ALA A 199 -9.71 45.33 -26.28
C ALA A 199 -10.44 45.27 -27.63
N ILE A 200 -11.27 44.24 -27.87
CA ILE A 200 -12.13 44.17 -29.07
C ILE A 200 -13.23 45.23 -29.00
N ARG A 201 -13.88 45.41 -27.84
CA ARG A 201 -14.90 46.44 -27.62
C ARG A 201 -14.33 47.86 -27.79
N GLU A 202 -13.16 48.13 -27.20
CA GLU A 202 -12.46 49.42 -27.34
C GLU A 202 -12.08 49.71 -28.80
N LYS A 203 -11.56 48.71 -29.54
CA LYS A 203 -11.27 48.87 -30.98
C LYS A 203 -12.54 49.14 -31.80
N ALA A 204 -13.66 48.51 -31.46
CA ALA A 204 -14.94 48.77 -32.13
C ALA A 204 -15.48 50.18 -31.81
N ALA A 205 -15.36 50.63 -30.56
CA ALA A 205 -15.72 51.99 -30.15
C ALA A 205 -14.84 53.04 -30.83
N ALA A 206 -13.53 52.82 -30.89
CA ALA A 206 -12.58 53.68 -31.61
C ALA A 206 -12.89 53.75 -33.11
N LYS A 207 -13.25 52.62 -33.74
CA LYS A 207 -13.69 52.59 -35.14
C LYS A 207 -14.96 53.40 -35.35
N ARG A 208 -15.96 53.29 -34.47
CA ARG A 208 -17.19 54.09 -34.52
C ARG A 208 -16.91 55.59 -34.34
N LYS A 209 -16.02 55.97 -33.43
CA LYS A 209 -15.61 57.37 -33.23
C LYS A 209 -14.91 57.94 -34.46
N ALA A 210 -13.99 57.17 -35.06
CA ALA A 210 -13.30 57.56 -36.30
C ALA A 210 -14.27 57.70 -37.50
N GLU A 211 -15.29 56.83 -37.59
CA GLU A 211 -16.33 56.92 -38.62
C GLU A 211 -17.22 58.16 -38.44
N ARG A 212 -17.61 58.48 -37.20
CA ARG A 212 -18.33 59.73 -36.88
C ARG A 212 -17.51 60.98 -37.24
N GLU A 213 -16.22 60.99 -36.89
CA GLU A 213 -15.33 62.11 -37.20
C GLU A 213 -15.09 62.26 -38.72
N ALA A 214 -14.97 61.16 -39.45
CA ALA A 214 -14.89 61.17 -40.91
C ALA A 214 -16.19 61.67 -41.56
N LYS A 215 -17.36 61.31 -40.99
CA LYS A 215 -18.66 61.83 -41.44
C LYS A 215 -18.77 63.34 -41.21
N ARG A 216 -18.31 63.83 -40.05
CA ARG A 216 -18.23 65.27 -39.74
C ARG A 216 -17.29 66.02 -40.68
N LEU A 217 -16.10 65.48 -40.95
CA LEU A 217 -15.14 66.08 -41.87
C LEU A 217 -15.66 66.09 -43.33
N ALA A 218 -16.39 65.04 -43.74
CA ALA A 218 -17.04 64.99 -45.04
C ALA A 218 -18.19 66.01 -45.17
N ARG A 219 -18.93 66.25 -44.09
CA ARG A 219 -19.97 67.30 -44.00
C ARG A 219 -19.35 68.70 -44.06
N GLU A 220 -18.26 68.94 -43.34
CA GLU A 220 -17.50 70.20 -43.38
C GLU A 220 -16.92 70.47 -44.78
N ALA A 221 -16.37 69.44 -45.44
CA ALA A 221 -15.91 69.54 -46.83
C ALA A 221 -17.05 69.79 -47.84
N ALA A 222 -18.24 69.23 -47.60
CA ALA A 222 -19.42 69.49 -48.44
C ALA A 222 -19.95 70.93 -48.29
N LEU A 223 -19.94 71.46 -47.06
CA LEU A 223 -20.24 72.87 -46.75
C LEU A 223 -19.22 73.83 -47.39
N ALA A 224 -17.93 73.51 -47.31
CA ALA A 224 -16.86 74.29 -47.95
C ALA A 224 -16.92 74.27 -49.49
N ALA A 225 -17.51 73.22 -50.09
CA ALA A 225 -17.72 73.11 -51.54
C ALA A 225 -18.98 73.83 -52.05
N GLY A 226 -19.71 74.54 -51.17
CA GLY A 226 -20.85 75.40 -51.56
C GLY A 226 -22.12 74.64 -51.94
N LYS A 227 -22.28 73.40 -51.47
CA LYS A 227 -23.52 72.62 -51.62
C LYS A 227 -24.44 72.94 -50.45
N GLU A 228 -25.67 73.33 -50.73
CA GLU A 228 -26.72 73.61 -49.73
C GLU A 228 -27.04 72.31 -48.98
N VAL A 229 -26.83 72.32 -47.65
CA VAL A 229 -27.11 71.20 -46.75
C VAL A 229 -28.47 71.49 -46.11
N ASP A 230 -29.38 70.52 -46.22
CA ASP A 230 -30.75 70.57 -45.70
C ASP A 230 -30.75 70.71 -44.15
N PRO A 231 -31.46 71.68 -43.55
CA PRO A 231 -31.39 71.96 -42.12
C PRO A 231 -32.13 70.96 -41.20
N GLU A 232 -32.76 69.90 -41.71
CA GLU A 232 -33.43 68.89 -40.88
C GLU A 232 -32.48 67.84 -40.25
N GLU A 233 -31.16 67.93 -40.45
CA GLU A 233 -30.17 67.08 -39.76
C GLU A 233 -29.40 67.83 -38.64
N GLU A 234 -29.97 68.91 -38.07
CA GLU A 234 -29.37 69.69 -36.97
C GLU A 234 -29.68 69.17 -35.55
N GLU A 235 -30.56 68.18 -35.35
CA GLU A 235 -31.03 67.81 -33.99
C GLU A 235 -30.38 66.57 -33.34
N ASP A 236 -29.43 65.88 -33.98
CA ASP A 236 -28.86 64.63 -33.42
C ASP A 236 -27.41 64.76 -32.91
N GLU A 237 -26.87 65.97 -32.74
CA GLU A 237 -25.44 66.16 -32.39
C GLU A 237 -25.14 66.37 -30.89
N ASP A 238 -26.13 66.52 -29.98
CA ASP A 238 -25.85 66.94 -28.59
C ASP A 238 -26.47 66.11 -27.44
N GLU A 239 -27.12 64.97 -27.67
CA GLU A 239 -27.61 64.13 -26.56
C GLU A 239 -27.09 62.68 -26.61
N GLU A 240 -25.95 62.46 -25.95
CA GLU A 240 -25.72 61.36 -24.99
C GLU A 240 -24.26 61.40 -24.56
N ASN A 241 -23.96 62.36 -23.70
CA ASN A 241 -22.80 62.29 -22.81
C ASN A 241 -23.31 61.87 -21.42
N ASN A 242 -23.80 60.64 -21.33
CA ASN A 242 -23.88 59.92 -20.05
C ASN A 242 -22.77 58.87 -20.06
N ASP A 243 -21.53 59.35 -19.95
CA ASP A 243 -20.49 58.59 -19.26
C ASP A 243 -20.91 58.56 -17.78
N ASP A 244 -21.87 57.69 -17.45
CA ASP A 244 -22.07 57.24 -16.08
C ASP A 244 -20.90 56.33 -15.75
N ASP A 245 -19.91 56.91 -15.08
CA ASP A 245 -19.17 56.24 -14.03
C ASP A 245 -20.17 55.71 -12.99
N ASP A 246 -20.83 54.58 -13.26
CA ASP A 246 -21.54 53.81 -12.24
C ASP A 246 -20.87 52.43 -12.09
N ASP A 247 -20.05 52.35 -11.04
CA ASP A 247 -19.58 51.13 -10.41
C ASP A 247 -20.78 50.31 -9.90
N GLY A 248 -21.50 49.69 -10.82
CA GLY A 248 -22.58 48.75 -10.54
C GLY A 248 -22.10 47.33 -10.73
N ASP A 249 -21.76 46.68 -9.62
CA ASP A 249 -21.67 45.23 -9.48
C ASP A 249 -23.04 44.62 -9.88
N VAL A 250 -23.18 44.22 -11.15
CA VAL A 250 -24.38 43.53 -11.64
C VAL A 250 -24.04 42.09 -11.95
N ASP A 251 -24.47 41.21 -11.04
CA ASP A 251 -24.68 39.77 -11.23
C ASP A 251 -25.18 39.48 -12.66
N MET A 252 -24.31 38.95 -13.51
CA MET A 252 -24.70 38.44 -14.82
C MET A 252 -25.05 36.97 -14.67
N ALA A 253 -26.35 36.75 -14.52
CA ALA A 253 -27.05 35.51 -14.74
C ALA A 253 -26.72 34.91 -16.12
N ASP A 254 -26.77 33.57 -16.15
CA ASP A 254 -26.68 32.69 -17.30
C ASP A 254 -27.32 33.27 -18.58
N ALA A 255 -26.51 33.36 -19.64
CA ALA A 255 -27.00 33.42 -21.01
C ALA A 255 -26.00 32.66 -21.91
N ASP A 256 -26.39 31.43 -22.20
CA ASP A 256 -26.14 30.62 -23.38
C ASP A 256 -24.75 30.63 -24.04
N ASP A 257 -24.10 29.48 -23.82
CA ASP A 257 -23.29 28.70 -24.74
C ASP A 257 -23.40 29.11 -26.23
N ASP A 258 -22.41 29.87 -26.70
CA ASP A 258 -22.06 29.92 -28.12
C ASP A 258 -20.55 29.66 -28.24
N ASP A 259 -20.26 28.56 -28.93
CA ASP A 259 -19.03 27.81 -29.00
C ASP A 259 -17.87 28.65 -29.60
N VAL A 260 -17.04 29.24 -28.74
CA VAL A 260 -15.77 29.88 -29.14
C VAL A 260 -14.65 28.89 -28.93
N LYS A 261 -14.28 28.20 -30.02
CA LYS A 261 -13.05 27.39 -30.16
C LYS A 261 -11.85 28.09 -29.51
N GLN A 262 -11.32 27.46 -28.46
CA GLN A 262 -10.06 27.84 -27.83
C GLN A 262 -8.90 27.39 -28.73
N GLU A 263 -8.37 28.29 -29.55
CA GLU A 263 -7.06 28.10 -30.17
C GLU A 263 -5.96 28.50 -29.16
N GLU A 264 -5.18 27.51 -28.71
CA GLU A 264 -3.91 27.73 -28.01
C GLU A 264 -2.88 28.36 -28.96
N PRO A 265 -1.96 29.22 -28.47
CA PRO A 265 -0.99 29.89 -29.32
C PRO A 265 0.11 28.92 -29.77
N GLU A 266 0.08 28.52 -31.06
CA GLU A 266 1.24 27.93 -31.73
C GLU A 266 2.32 29.00 -31.93
N VAL A 267 3.49 28.79 -31.33
CA VAL A 267 4.72 29.51 -31.68
C VAL A 267 5.22 28.94 -33.01
N LYS A 268 5.13 29.72 -34.09
CA LYS A 268 5.80 29.43 -35.37
C LYS A 268 6.71 30.61 -35.76
N GLU A 269 8.02 30.36 -35.75
CA GLU A 269 9.03 31.23 -36.34
C GLU A 269 8.81 31.34 -37.86
N GLU A 270 8.56 32.55 -38.36
CA GLU A 270 8.49 32.85 -39.79
C GLU A 270 9.90 33.02 -40.39
N LYS A 271 10.25 32.19 -41.38
CA LYS A 271 11.19 32.57 -42.43
C LYS A 271 10.42 32.87 -43.71
N PRO A 272 10.69 34.00 -44.40
CA PRO A 272 9.91 34.40 -45.56
C PRO A 272 10.33 33.57 -46.79
N LYS A 273 9.36 33.02 -47.50
CA LYS A 273 9.55 32.52 -48.87
C LYS A 273 8.66 33.32 -49.85
N PRO A 274 9.16 33.53 -51.08
CA PRO A 274 8.72 34.63 -51.94
C PRO A 274 7.36 34.37 -52.58
N LYS A 275 6.54 35.43 -52.65
CA LYS A 275 5.27 35.48 -53.36
C LYS A 275 5.53 35.33 -54.87
N LEU A 276 5.19 34.17 -55.44
CA LEU A 276 5.00 34.01 -56.88
C LEU A 276 3.58 34.48 -57.22
N THR A 277 3.48 35.71 -57.71
CA THR A 277 2.28 36.28 -58.32
C THR A 277 2.02 35.62 -59.67
N PHE A 278 1.21 34.57 -59.71
CA PHE A 278 0.59 34.14 -60.96
C PHE A 278 -0.58 35.08 -61.29
N VAL A 279 -0.33 35.98 -62.23
CA VAL A 279 -1.38 36.78 -62.90
C VAL A 279 -2.24 35.81 -63.71
N ILE A 280 -3.38 35.41 -63.14
CA ILE A 280 -4.45 34.76 -63.88
C ILE A 280 -5.06 35.83 -64.78
N LYS A 281 -4.71 35.79 -66.08
CA LYS A 281 -5.48 36.50 -67.11
C LYS A 281 -6.92 36.00 -67.03
N LYS A 282 -7.81 36.86 -66.52
CA LYS A 282 -9.26 36.69 -66.58
C LYS A 282 -9.64 36.57 -68.06
N GLN A 283 -9.82 35.34 -68.54
CA GLN A 283 -10.42 35.10 -69.85
C GLN A 283 -11.87 35.56 -69.75
N GLU A 284 -12.24 36.52 -70.60
CA GLU A 284 -13.61 36.93 -70.82
C GLU A 284 -14.48 35.69 -71.16
N PRO A 285 -15.75 35.66 -70.70
CA PRO A 285 -16.66 34.57 -71.02
C PRO A 285 -16.79 34.49 -72.54
N ARG A 286 -16.27 33.41 -73.13
CA ARG A 286 -16.47 33.12 -74.55
C ARG A 286 -17.96 33.03 -74.78
N ALA A 287 -18.48 33.94 -75.60
CA ALA A 287 -19.89 34.00 -76.00
C ALA A 287 -20.44 32.59 -76.30
N PRO A 288 -21.69 32.28 -75.91
CA PRO A 288 -22.27 30.98 -76.13
C PRO A 288 -22.13 30.64 -77.61
N SER A 289 -21.40 29.56 -77.90
CA SER A 289 -21.32 28.99 -79.24
C SER A 289 -22.77 28.82 -79.73
N PRO A 290 -23.11 29.33 -80.92
CA PRO A 290 -24.47 29.21 -81.44
C PRO A 290 -24.87 27.74 -81.38
N GLU A 291 -26.07 27.47 -80.86
CA GLU A 291 -26.63 26.13 -80.84
C GLU A 291 -26.49 25.54 -82.25
N PRO A 292 -25.87 24.37 -82.41
CA PRO A 292 -25.74 23.78 -83.73
C PRO A 292 -27.14 23.59 -84.31
N CYS A 293 -27.43 24.29 -85.41
CA CYS A 293 -28.66 24.11 -86.17
C CYS A 293 -28.57 22.73 -86.83
N PHE A 294 -29.35 21.78 -86.32
CA PHE A 294 -29.40 20.41 -86.79
C PHE A 294 -30.48 20.20 -87.87
N ASP A 295 -31.00 21.29 -88.45
CA ASP A 295 -32.08 21.26 -89.43
C ASP A 295 -31.53 20.97 -90.83
N LEU A 296 -32.26 20.19 -91.62
CA LEU A 296 -31.88 19.92 -92.99
C LEU A 296 -31.95 21.22 -93.84
N PRO A 297 -30.99 21.46 -94.73
CA PRO A 297 -31.04 22.58 -95.67
C PRO A 297 -32.34 22.59 -96.50
N LYS A 298 -32.93 23.77 -96.75
CA LYS A 298 -34.26 23.94 -97.37
C LYS A 298 -34.46 23.23 -98.71
N HIS A 299 -33.41 23.11 -99.54
CA HIS A 299 -33.43 22.42 -100.84
C HIS A 299 -33.44 20.88 -100.74
N LEU A 300 -33.32 20.33 -99.52
CA LEU A 300 -33.42 18.91 -99.21
C LEU A 300 -34.70 18.57 -98.44
N ILE A 301 -35.60 19.52 -98.19
CA ILE A 301 -36.88 19.28 -97.50
C ILE A 301 -37.92 18.74 -98.50
N GLU A 302 -37.95 19.28 -99.72
CA GLU A 302 -38.84 18.88 -100.80
C GLU A 302 -38.03 18.65 -102.09
N TYR A 303 -38.40 17.63 -102.87
CA TYR A 303 -37.76 17.35 -104.16
C TYR A 303 -38.39 18.22 -105.25
N GLU A 304 -37.69 19.26 -105.71
CA GLU A 304 -38.17 20.20 -106.74
C GLU A 304 -37.95 19.71 -108.19
N GLY A 305 -37.51 18.46 -108.40
CA GLY A 305 -37.24 17.89 -109.73
C GLY A 305 -38.47 17.22 -110.38
N HIS A 306 -38.39 16.96 -111.70
CA HIS A 306 -39.47 16.28 -112.43
C HIS A 306 -39.70 14.83 -111.90
N PRO A 307 -40.95 14.38 -111.69
CA PRO A 307 -41.25 13.08 -111.07
C PRO A 307 -40.69 11.86 -111.81
N ASP A 308 -40.55 11.95 -113.14
CA ASP A 308 -40.06 10.85 -113.99
C ASP A 308 -38.52 10.79 -114.12
N ASP A 309 -37.77 11.77 -113.59
CA ASP A 309 -36.30 11.73 -113.57
C ASP A 309 -35.79 10.92 -112.37
N ARG A 310 -35.76 9.60 -112.56
CA ARG A 310 -35.30 8.63 -111.56
C ARG A 310 -33.84 8.87 -111.12
N LYS A 311 -33.00 9.50 -111.94
CA LYS A 311 -31.59 9.74 -111.63
C LYS A 311 -31.44 10.94 -110.70
N ALA A 312 -32.14 12.03 -110.98
CA ALA A 312 -32.17 13.22 -110.10
C ALA A 312 -32.82 12.92 -108.75
N LEU A 313 -33.88 12.11 -108.70
CA LEU A 313 -34.53 11.68 -107.46
C LEU A 313 -33.60 10.83 -106.58
N MET A 314 -32.86 9.89 -107.17
CA MET A 314 -31.89 9.09 -106.41
C MET A 314 -30.68 9.90 -105.95
N ALA A 315 -30.23 10.89 -106.73
CA ALA A 315 -29.18 11.81 -106.33
C ALA A 315 -29.61 12.69 -105.13
N TRP A 316 -30.83 13.25 -105.18
CA TRP A 316 -31.41 14.01 -104.07
C TRP A 316 -31.61 13.14 -102.82
N ARG A 317 -32.10 11.90 -102.96
CA ARG A 317 -32.20 10.96 -101.82
C ARG A 317 -30.83 10.60 -101.23
N ALA A 318 -29.81 10.42 -102.07
CA ALA A 318 -28.45 10.17 -101.61
C ALA A 318 -27.85 11.39 -100.89
N GLU A 319 -28.11 12.59 -101.38
CA GLU A 319 -27.67 13.85 -100.76
C GLU A 319 -28.42 14.14 -99.45
N HIS A 320 -29.73 13.95 -99.44
CA HIS A 320 -30.58 14.00 -98.24
C HIS A 320 -30.08 13.03 -97.17
N ASN A 321 -29.85 11.76 -97.53
CA ASN A 321 -29.36 10.76 -96.58
C ASN A 321 -27.95 11.09 -96.07
N ARG A 322 -27.06 11.59 -96.94
CA ARG A 322 -25.70 11.99 -96.55
C ARG A 322 -25.69 13.18 -95.59
N VAL A 323 -26.52 14.20 -95.84
CA VAL A 323 -26.61 15.39 -94.98
C VAL A 323 -27.32 15.06 -93.67
N ALA A 324 -28.38 14.25 -93.71
CA ALA A 324 -29.06 13.76 -92.51
C ALA A 324 -28.12 12.90 -91.64
N GLU A 325 -27.32 12.02 -92.24
CA GLU A 325 -26.34 11.19 -91.52
C GLU A 325 -25.22 12.04 -90.90
N LYS A 326 -24.76 13.08 -91.59
CA LYS A 326 -23.77 14.03 -91.05
C LYS A 326 -24.33 14.82 -89.86
N LEU A 327 -25.54 15.35 -89.98
CA LEU A 327 -26.21 16.07 -88.88
C LEU A 327 -26.52 15.16 -87.68
N ALA A 328 -26.85 13.88 -87.93
CA ALA A 328 -27.02 12.89 -86.87
C ALA A 328 -25.71 12.55 -86.16
N ASN A 329 -24.59 12.46 -86.89
CA ASN A 329 -23.26 12.24 -86.30
C ASN A 329 -22.80 13.47 -85.50
N ASP A 330 -22.98 14.68 -86.01
CA ASP A 330 -22.63 15.92 -85.31
C ASP A 330 -23.45 16.08 -84.02
N ARG A 331 -24.74 15.68 -84.04
CA ARG A 331 -25.60 15.63 -82.84
C ARG A 331 -25.10 14.64 -81.81
N ARG A 332 -24.69 13.44 -82.23
CA ARG A 332 -24.12 12.41 -81.33
C ARG A 332 -22.78 12.85 -80.73
N GLU A 333 -21.92 13.51 -81.50
CA GLU A 333 -20.64 14.02 -80.99
C GLU A 333 -20.84 15.15 -79.99
N TYR A 334 -21.77 16.07 -80.26
CA TYR A 334 -22.15 17.13 -79.33
C TYR A 334 -22.73 16.58 -78.02
N GLU A 335 -23.66 15.62 -78.10
CA GLU A 335 -24.23 14.96 -76.91
C GLU A 335 -23.17 14.16 -76.13
N LYS A 336 -22.26 13.46 -76.82
CA LYS A 336 -21.14 12.74 -76.20
C LYS A 336 -20.18 13.69 -75.48
N ARG A 337 -19.87 14.84 -76.08
CA ARG A 337 -19.02 15.86 -75.48
C ARG A 337 -19.69 16.50 -74.25
N LYS A 338 -20.96 16.89 -74.36
CA LYS A 338 -21.76 17.41 -73.24
C LYS A 338 -21.84 16.41 -72.08
N ARG A 339 -22.03 15.12 -72.38
CA ARG A 339 -22.04 14.05 -71.36
C ARG A 339 -20.67 13.81 -70.74
N SER A 340 -19.58 14.00 -71.49
CA SER A 340 -18.21 13.89 -70.97
C SER A 340 -17.79 15.07 -70.09
N GLU A 341 -18.25 16.28 -70.43
CA GLU A 341 -18.03 17.49 -69.64
C GLU A 341 -18.81 17.39 -68.32
N LEU A 342 -20.07 16.96 -68.35
CA LEU A 342 -20.88 16.71 -67.16
C LEU A 342 -20.25 15.64 -66.23
N ARG A 343 -19.68 14.56 -66.79
CA ARG A 343 -18.97 13.53 -66.01
C ARG A 343 -17.72 14.08 -65.33
N LYS A 344 -16.95 14.94 -66.02
CA LYS A 344 -15.75 15.57 -65.46
C LYS A 344 -16.08 16.58 -64.36
N GLU A 345 -17.20 17.29 -64.47
CA GLU A 345 -17.69 18.18 -63.42
C GLU A 345 -18.16 17.39 -62.20
N GLN A 346 -18.95 16.32 -62.40
CA GLN A 346 -19.36 15.42 -61.31
C GLN A 346 -18.17 14.71 -60.63
N GLU A 347 -17.13 14.35 -61.40
CA GLU A 347 -15.91 13.75 -60.86
C GLU A 347 -15.08 14.77 -60.04
N LYS A 348 -14.99 16.03 -60.49
CA LYS A 348 -14.34 17.10 -59.73
C LYS A 348 -15.09 17.44 -58.44
N GLU A 349 -16.41 17.56 -58.50
CA GLU A 349 -17.26 17.83 -57.34
C GLU A 349 -17.16 16.69 -56.32
N ARG A 350 -17.12 15.43 -56.78
CA ARG A 350 -16.90 14.26 -55.91
C ARG A 350 -15.52 14.26 -55.26
N MET A 351 -14.46 14.63 -56.01
CA MET A 351 -13.09 14.72 -55.47
C MET A 351 -12.94 15.87 -54.47
N GLU A 352 -13.59 17.01 -54.72
CA GLU A 352 -13.59 18.15 -53.79
C GLU A 352 -14.37 17.84 -52.52
N ARG A 353 -15.53 17.17 -52.64
CA ARG A 353 -16.30 16.69 -51.50
C ARG A 353 -15.52 15.67 -50.66
N GLN A 354 -14.80 14.73 -51.31
CA GLN A 354 -13.92 13.79 -50.61
C GLN A 354 -12.77 14.49 -49.89
N ARG A 355 -12.16 15.53 -50.49
CA ARG A 355 -11.09 16.28 -49.82
C ARG A 355 -11.58 17.02 -48.58
N ILE A 356 -12.78 17.60 -48.63
CA ILE A 356 -13.38 18.28 -47.48
C ILE A 356 -13.72 17.26 -46.38
N GLU A 357 -14.30 16.11 -46.75
CA GLU A 357 -14.62 15.02 -45.82
C GLU A 357 -13.36 14.42 -45.18
N ASP A 358 -12.27 14.24 -45.94
CA ASP A 358 -10.97 13.78 -45.43
C ASP A 358 -10.31 14.82 -44.51
N GLU A 359 -10.42 16.12 -44.81
CA GLU A 359 -9.90 17.19 -43.95
C GLU A 359 -10.70 17.33 -42.64
N GLU A 360 -12.03 17.14 -42.67
CA GLU A 360 -12.87 17.11 -41.48
C GLU A 360 -12.62 15.85 -40.64
N ALA A 361 -12.52 14.69 -41.27
CA ALA A 361 -12.16 13.43 -40.62
C ALA A 361 -10.76 13.50 -39.99
N ALA A 362 -9.79 14.14 -40.66
CA ALA A 362 -8.45 14.36 -40.11
C ALA A 362 -8.48 15.29 -38.88
N LYS A 363 -9.30 16.34 -38.87
CA LYS A 363 -9.47 17.23 -37.70
C LYS A 363 -10.09 16.51 -36.51
N ILE A 364 -11.15 15.72 -36.74
CA ILE A 364 -11.80 14.91 -35.68
C ILE A 364 -10.82 13.87 -35.13
N ALA A 365 -10.06 13.19 -35.99
CA ALA A 365 -9.06 12.23 -35.57
C ALA A 365 -7.90 12.88 -34.80
N GLU A 366 -7.48 14.08 -35.17
CA GLU A 366 -6.46 14.84 -34.45
C GLU A 366 -6.95 15.31 -33.07
N GLU A 367 -8.20 15.75 -32.96
CA GLU A 367 -8.84 16.14 -31.69
C GLU A 367 -9.02 14.92 -30.77
N GLU A 368 -9.52 13.80 -31.28
CA GLU A 368 -9.64 12.54 -30.54
C GLU A 368 -8.25 12.01 -30.10
N ALA A 369 -7.22 12.18 -30.92
CA ALA A 369 -5.84 11.82 -30.57
C ALA A 369 -5.29 12.73 -29.46
N LYS A 370 -5.57 14.04 -29.50
CA LYS A 370 -5.19 15.00 -28.45
C LYS A 370 -5.91 14.71 -27.13
N GLU A 371 -7.20 14.38 -27.17
CA GLU A 371 -7.97 14.00 -25.99
C GLU A 371 -7.45 12.69 -25.37
N LYS A 372 -7.22 11.66 -26.18
CA LYS A 372 -6.60 10.39 -25.73
C LYS A 372 -5.19 10.59 -25.19
N ALA A 373 -4.40 11.51 -25.74
CA ALA A 373 -3.07 11.83 -25.22
C ALA A 373 -3.16 12.51 -23.84
N LYS A 374 -4.06 13.49 -23.67
CA LYS A 374 -4.34 14.14 -22.38
C LYS A 374 -4.82 13.15 -21.32
N GLU A 375 -5.75 12.26 -21.69
CA GLU A 375 -6.23 11.19 -20.80
C GLU A 375 -5.10 10.24 -20.38
N ARG A 376 -4.21 9.85 -21.31
CA ARG A 376 -3.03 9.02 -21.02
C ARG A 376 -2.03 9.73 -20.09
N GLU A 377 -1.78 11.02 -20.27
CA GLU A 377 -0.91 11.78 -19.36
C GLU A 377 -1.51 11.92 -17.97
N LEU A 378 -2.80 12.24 -17.86
CA LEU A 378 -3.49 12.30 -16.57
C LEU A 378 -3.43 10.96 -15.84
N ARG A 379 -3.63 9.85 -16.58
CA ARG A 379 -3.47 8.50 -16.05
C ARG A 379 -2.06 8.23 -15.54
N LYS A 380 -1.03 8.58 -16.32
CA LYS A 380 0.38 8.43 -15.89
C LYS A 380 0.63 9.21 -14.60
N LYS A 381 0.19 10.46 -14.55
CA LYS A 381 0.32 11.33 -13.37
C LYS A 381 -0.43 10.81 -12.15
N GLU A 382 -1.58 10.18 -12.36
CA GLU A 382 -2.32 9.52 -11.28
C GLU A 382 -1.60 8.26 -10.80
N THR A 383 -1.08 7.43 -11.69
CA THR A 383 -0.30 6.24 -11.30
C THR A 383 0.99 6.60 -10.56
N THR A 384 1.67 7.68 -10.93
CA THR A 384 2.85 8.16 -10.20
C THR A 384 2.46 8.67 -8.82
N ARG A 385 1.37 9.43 -8.70
CA ARG A 385 0.85 9.88 -7.40
C ARG A 385 0.47 8.72 -6.48
N MET A 386 -0.13 7.66 -7.03
CA MET A 386 -0.42 6.45 -6.26
C MET A 386 0.84 5.73 -5.81
N ALA A 387 1.88 5.69 -6.65
CA ALA A 387 3.17 5.09 -6.29
C ALA A 387 3.87 5.91 -5.19
N GLU A 388 3.86 7.24 -5.28
CA GLU A 388 4.35 8.15 -4.24
C GLU A 388 3.60 7.96 -2.92
N ASP A 389 2.26 7.88 -2.96
CA ASP A 389 1.44 7.64 -1.77
C ASP A 389 1.72 6.26 -1.16
N ALA A 390 1.95 5.24 -2.00
CA ALA A 390 2.29 3.89 -1.53
C ALA A 390 3.70 3.82 -0.93
N ALA A 391 4.67 4.57 -1.48
CA ALA A 391 6.04 4.60 -0.98
C ALA A 391 6.12 5.20 0.44
N VAL A 392 5.27 6.18 0.71
CA VAL A 392 5.25 6.90 2.00
C VAL A 392 4.19 6.33 2.96
N ALA A 393 3.32 5.43 2.49
CA ALA A 393 2.36 4.76 3.36
C ALA A 393 3.07 3.95 4.46
N VAL A 394 2.67 4.18 5.71
CA VAL A 394 3.15 3.42 6.88
C VAL A 394 2.40 2.08 7.01
N ARG A 395 1.13 2.04 6.59
CA ARG A 395 0.28 0.86 6.61
C ARG A 395 -0.72 0.90 5.45
N VAL A 396 -1.17 -0.28 5.02
CA VAL A 396 -2.28 -0.38 4.07
C VAL A 396 -3.53 0.22 4.71
N HIS A 397 -4.12 1.21 4.05
CA HIS A 397 -5.36 1.83 4.51
C HIS A 397 -6.55 1.20 3.78
N LYS A 398 -7.65 0.97 4.50
CA LYS A 398 -8.90 0.55 3.88
C LYS A 398 -9.37 1.57 2.84
N LEU A 399 -9.91 1.06 1.74
CA LEU A 399 -10.48 1.87 0.65
C LEU A 399 -11.70 2.65 1.13
N GLY A 400 -12.53 2.01 1.96
CA GLY A 400 -13.75 2.60 2.47
C GLY A 400 -14.65 1.57 3.14
N VAL A 401 -15.88 1.99 3.42
CA VAL A 401 -16.90 1.20 4.10
C VAL A 401 -18.21 1.32 3.33
N ASP A 402 -18.96 0.24 3.21
CA ASP A 402 -20.29 0.23 2.58
C ASP A 402 -21.43 0.53 3.57
N ARG A 403 -22.69 0.43 3.10
CA ARG A 403 -23.90 0.54 3.93
C ARG A 403 -24.04 -0.58 4.97
N ASP A 404 -23.49 -1.76 4.72
CA ASP A 404 -23.51 -2.93 5.63
C ASP A 404 -22.36 -2.88 6.65
N HIS A 405 -21.61 -1.78 6.68
CA HIS A 405 -20.44 -1.59 7.55
C HIS A 405 -19.25 -2.53 7.26
N ARG A 406 -19.20 -3.14 6.06
CA ARG A 406 -18.06 -3.93 5.61
C ARG A 406 -16.92 -3.03 5.17
N SER A 407 -15.70 -3.36 5.59
CA SER A 407 -14.48 -2.63 5.23
C SER A 407 -13.79 -3.27 4.03
N TYR A 408 -13.45 -2.45 3.02
CA TYR A 408 -12.81 -2.93 1.79
C TYR A 408 -11.33 -2.60 1.78
N TRP A 409 -10.52 -3.55 1.36
CA TRP A 409 -9.07 -3.48 1.43
C TRP A 409 -8.43 -3.96 0.12
N TRP A 410 -7.37 -3.30 -0.33
CA TRP A 410 -6.61 -3.70 -1.51
C TRP A 410 -5.12 -3.50 -1.29
N GLY A 411 -4.31 -4.51 -1.64
CA GLY A 411 -2.86 -4.47 -1.44
C GLY A 411 -2.37 -5.04 -0.10
N ILE A 412 -3.22 -5.68 0.71
CA ILE A 412 -2.82 -6.27 2.01
C ILE A 412 -1.78 -7.38 1.80
N GLY A 413 -0.73 -7.40 2.63
CA GLY A 413 0.35 -8.39 2.57
C GLY A 413 1.15 -8.30 1.28
N GLY A 414 1.17 -7.11 0.67
CA GLY A 414 1.71 -6.85 -0.66
C GLY A 414 0.94 -7.48 -1.83
N SER A 415 -0.16 -8.21 -1.59
CA SER A 415 -0.96 -8.86 -2.63
C SER A 415 -1.98 -7.90 -3.23
N LYS A 416 -1.89 -7.67 -4.55
CA LYS A 416 -2.84 -6.86 -5.33
C LYS A 416 -3.83 -7.72 -6.14
N ALA A 417 -3.85 -9.01 -5.83
CA ALA A 417 -4.57 -10.06 -6.54
C ALA A 417 -6.08 -9.92 -6.52
N ALA A 418 -6.59 -9.36 -5.44
CA ALA A 418 -8.01 -9.29 -5.15
C ALA A 418 -8.30 -8.12 -4.22
N VAL A 419 -9.57 -7.74 -4.15
CA VAL A 419 -10.07 -6.81 -3.13
C VAL A 419 -10.65 -7.66 -2.00
N TYR A 420 -10.14 -7.47 -0.79
CA TYR A 420 -10.62 -8.17 0.40
C TYR A 420 -11.68 -7.35 1.11
N VAL A 421 -12.66 -8.03 1.68
CA VAL A 421 -13.81 -7.44 2.37
C VAL A 421 -13.87 -8.02 3.77
N GLU A 422 -13.83 -7.17 4.78
CA GLU A 422 -13.95 -7.53 6.18
C GLU A 422 -15.34 -7.15 6.69
N ASP A 423 -16.08 -8.11 7.20
CA ASP A 423 -17.41 -7.89 7.78
C ASP A 423 -17.34 -7.44 9.25
N ILE A 424 -18.46 -6.94 9.79
CA ILE A 424 -18.56 -6.48 11.18
C ILE A 424 -18.24 -7.57 12.21
N GLN A 425 -18.39 -8.83 11.84
CA GLN A 425 -18.07 -9.99 12.68
C GLN A 425 -16.61 -10.42 12.57
N GLY A 426 -15.79 -9.74 11.75
CA GLY A 426 -14.39 -10.10 11.50
C GLY A 426 -14.20 -11.22 10.48
N HIS A 427 -15.26 -11.63 9.77
CA HIS A 427 -15.16 -12.58 8.67
C HIS A 427 -14.61 -11.89 7.42
N TRP A 428 -13.75 -12.59 6.70
CA TRP A 428 -13.13 -12.08 5.48
C TRP A 428 -13.70 -12.73 4.24
N PHE A 429 -13.89 -11.90 3.23
CA PHE A 429 -14.38 -12.27 1.91
C PHE A 429 -13.48 -11.66 0.82
N VAL A 430 -13.64 -12.11 -0.41
CA VAL A 430 -12.81 -11.70 -1.55
C VAL A 430 -13.65 -11.41 -2.79
N LEU A 431 -13.23 -10.38 -3.52
CA LEU A 431 -13.67 -10.04 -4.87
C LEU A 431 -12.44 -10.13 -5.79
N ASP A 432 -12.46 -11.07 -6.72
CA ASP A 432 -11.30 -11.42 -7.55
C ASP A 432 -11.51 -11.19 -9.05
N THR A 433 -12.72 -10.79 -9.45
CA THR A 433 -13.04 -10.46 -10.85
C THR A 433 -13.32 -8.97 -11.04
N ARG A 434 -13.12 -8.50 -12.27
CA ARG A 434 -13.42 -7.12 -12.63
C ARG A 434 -14.92 -6.83 -12.55
N ASP A 435 -15.74 -7.77 -13.04
CA ASP A 435 -17.19 -7.61 -13.10
C ASP A 435 -17.77 -7.44 -11.70
N GLU A 436 -17.30 -8.21 -10.71
CA GLU A 436 -17.69 -8.06 -9.29
C GLU A 436 -17.35 -6.66 -8.72
N ILE A 437 -16.28 -6.02 -9.19
CA ILE A 437 -15.91 -4.66 -8.77
C ILE A 437 -16.75 -3.61 -9.49
N ASP A 438 -17.00 -3.79 -10.78
CA ASP A 438 -17.85 -2.90 -11.55
C ASP A 438 -19.29 -2.93 -10.99
N ASP A 439 -19.81 -4.13 -10.64
CA ASP A 439 -21.08 -4.34 -9.93
C ASP A 439 -21.09 -3.64 -8.55
N LEU A 440 -20.00 -3.73 -7.79
CA LEU A 440 -19.86 -3.03 -6.51
C LEU A 440 -19.93 -1.50 -6.70
N VAL A 441 -19.21 -0.95 -7.68
CA VAL A 441 -19.18 0.48 -7.97
C VAL A 441 -20.57 0.98 -8.39
N GLU A 442 -21.30 0.19 -9.17
CA GLU A 442 -22.69 0.49 -9.54
C GLU A 442 -23.63 0.46 -8.33
N ALA A 443 -23.50 -0.54 -7.46
CA ALA A 443 -24.33 -0.70 -6.26
C ALA A 443 -24.05 0.34 -5.16
N LEU A 444 -22.87 0.96 -5.12
CA LEU A 444 -22.54 2.00 -4.14
C LEU A 444 -23.27 3.32 -4.41
N HIS A 445 -23.95 3.88 -3.40
CA HIS A 445 -24.71 5.11 -3.55
C HIS A 445 -23.81 6.36 -3.46
N SER A 446 -24.07 7.34 -4.31
CA SER A 446 -23.35 8.63 -4.34
C SER A 446 -23.72 9.60 -3.21
N TRP A 447 -24.78 9.32 -2.42
CA TRP A 447 -25.32 10.24 -1.40
C TRP A 447 -24.79 9.91 0.00
N GLY A 448 -24.55 8.63 0.31
CA GLY A 448 -23.94 8.23 1.58
C GLY A 448 -22.49 8.69 1.67
N THR A 449 -22.09 9.38 2.74
CA THR A 449 -20.71 9.88 2.90
C THR A 449 -19.67 8.76 2.90
N LYS A 450 -19.99 7.61 3.49
CA LYS A 450 -19.14 6.40 3.51
C LYS A 450 -19.00 5.79 2.11
N GLU A 451 -20.14 5.51 1.47
CA GLU A 451 -20.18 4.88 0.15
C GLU A 451 -19.61 5.79 -0.94
N LYS A 452 -19.84 7.11 -0.87
CA LYS A 452 -19.24 8.10 -1.76
C LYS A 452 -17.71 8.07 -1.69
N LYS A 453 -17.14 7.92 -0.49
CA LYS A 453 -15.69 7.81 -0.31
C LYS A 453 -15.16 6.49 -0.91
N LEU A 454 -15.82 5.38 -0.62
CA LEU A 454 -15.45 4.07 -1.17
C LEU A 454 -15.54 4.06 -2.71
N LYS A 455 -16.63 4.59 -3.27
CA LYS A 455 -16.86 4.73 -4.70
C LYS A 455 -15.80 5.60 -5.36
N ALA A 456 -15.43 6.72 -4.74
CA ALA A 456 -14.36 7.58 -5.23
C ALA A 456 -12.99 6.87 -5.25
N GLU A 457 -12.63 6.15 -4.18
CA GLU A 457 -11.36 5.40 -4.11
C GLU A 457 -11.31 4.21 -5.09
N LEU A 458 -12.42 3.48 -5.26
CA LEU A 458 -12.53 2.40 -6.25
C LEU A 458 -12.45 2.94 -7.69
N ALA A 459 -13.16 4.04 -8.00
CA ALA A 459 -13.10 4.65 -9.32
C ALA A 459 -11.67 5.10 -9.66
N ARG A 460 -10.98 5.71 -8.70
CA ARG A 460 -9.58 6.14 -8.81
C ARG A 460 -8.64 4.98 -9.14
N ARG A 461 -8.88 3.81 -8.54
CA ARG A 461 -8.01 2.61 -8.65
C ARG A 461 -8.53 1.58 -9.65
N SER A 462 -9.65 1.82 -10.32
CA SER A 462 -10.33 0.85 -11.19
C SER A 462 -9.39 0.28 -12.28
N HIS A 463 -8.67 1.14 -12.98
CA HIS A 463 -7.74 0.73 -14.03
C HIS A 463 -6.51 -0.03 -13.50
N THR A 464 -5.99 0.37 -12.34
CA THR A 464 -4.82 -0.29 -11.73
C THR A 464 -5.21 -1.65 -11.16
N ILE A 465 -6.36 -1.75 -10.50
CA ILE A 465 -6.93 -3.02 -10.04
C ILE A 465 -7.18 -3.95 -11.23
N ALA A 466 -7.84 -3.47 -12.30
CA ALA A 466 -8.10 -4.28 -13.50
C ALA A 466 -6.81 -4.68 -14.26
N ALA A 467 -5.74 -3.89 -14.18
CA ALA A 467 -4.45 -4.27 -14.73
C ALA A 467 -3.79 -5.39 -13.91
N GLU A 468 -3.82 -5.30 -12.57
CA GLU A 468 -3.30 -6.33 -11.68
C GLU A 468 -4.11 -7.64 -11.79
N PHE A 469 -5.43 -7.58 -11.90
CA PHE A 469 -6.27 -8.77 -12.09
C PHE A 469 -5.95 -9.49 -13.39
N ARG A 470 -5.73 -8.75 -14.48
CA ARG A 470 -5.29 -9.34 -15.77
C ARG A 470 -3.89 -9.94 -15.68
N LYS A 471 -2.97 -9.30 -14.97
CA LYS A 471 -1.62 -9.82 -14.73
C LYS A 471 -1.70 -11.13 -13.93
N GLN A 472 -2.49 -11.14 -12.85
CA GLN A 472 -2.72 -12.30 -12.01
C GLN A 472 -3.36 -13.46 -12.79
N ALA A 473 -4.37 -13.19 -13.63
CA ALA A 473 -5.00 -14.20 -14.47
C ALA A 473 -3.99 -14.87 -15.42
N ARG A 474 -3.13 -14.07 -16.08
CA ARG A 474 -2.04 -14.58 -16.92
C ARG A 474 -1.03 -15.41 -16.13
N GLU A 475 -0.62 -14.95 -14.95
CA GLU A 475 0.31 -15.70 -14.10
C GLU A 475 -0.27 -17.04 -13.64
N ARG A 476 -1.59 -17.09 -13.34
CA ARG A 476 -2.30 -18.34 -13.03
C ARG A 476 -2.34 -19.28 -14.24
N GLU A 477 -2.70 -18.77 -15.41
CA GLU A 477 -2.70 -19.53 -16.67
C GLU A 477 -1.31 -20.07 -17.02
N ASP A 478 -0.26 -19.26 -16.87
CA ASP A 478 1.13 -19.67 -17.10
C ASP A 478 1.57 -20.74 -16.10
N ALA A 479 1.23 -20.60 -14.82
CA ALA A 479 1.54 -21.59 -13.79
C ALA A 479 0.80 -22.91 -14.00
N GLU A 480 -0.46 -22.85 -14.44
CA GLU A 480 -1.26 -24.03 -14.80
C GLU A 480 -0.72 -24.70 -16.07
N ALA A 481 -0.37 -23.92 -17.09
CA ALA A 481 0.24 -24.42 -18.32
C ALA A 481 1.61 -25.05 -18.06
N ASP A 482 2.43 -24.46 -17.18
CA ASP A 482 3.72 -25.00 -16.76
C ASP A 482 3.56 -26.29 -15.92
N SER A 483 2.58 -26.32 -15.03
CA SER A 483 2.21 -27.54 -14.28
C SER A 483 1.70 -28.65 -15.20
N ALA A 484 0.87 -28.31 -16.19
CA ALA A 484 0.38 -29.23 -17.20
C ALA A 484 1.51 -29.73 -18.12
N ARG A 485 2.46 -28.86 -18.51
CA ARG A 485 3.67 -29.25 -19.26
C ARG A 485 4.56 -30.19 -18.46
N ARG A 486 4.73 -29.96 -17.15
CA ARG A 486 5.46 -30.87 -16.25
C ARG A 486 4.76 -32.21 -16.09
N ALA A 487 3.43 -32.23 -15.99
CA ALA A 487 2.64 -33.45 -15.93
C ALA A 487 2.69 -34.22 -17.27
N ALA A 488 2.65 -33.51 -18.40
CA ALA A 488 2.66 -34.08 -19.74
C ALA A 488 4.05 -34.55 -20.21
N SER A 489 5.14 -33.98 -19.68
CA SER A 489 6.50 -34.36 -20.10
C SER A 489 6.91 -35.77 -19.63
N GLY A 490 6.10 -36.44 -18.79
CA GLY A 490 6.37 -37.78 -18.30
C GLY A 490 7.68 -37.90 -17.52
N TYR A 491 8.34 -36.78 -17.20
CA TYR A 491 9.57 -36.74 -16.44
C TYR A 491 9.21 -37.06 -14.99
N SER A 492 9.27 -38.35 -14.67
CA SER A 492 9.16 -38.84 -13.30
C SER A 492 10.05 -37.99 -12.41
N GLN A 493 9.50 -37.64 -11.26
CA GLN A 493 10.10 -36.98 -10.11
C GLN A 493 11.45 -37.62 -9.67
N ARG A 494 12.47 -37.54 -10.51
CA ARG A 494 13.80 -38.10 -10.31
C ARG A 494 14.82 -37.00 -10.57
N GLU A 495 14.75 -35.99 -9.71
CA GLU A 495 15.86 -35.13 -9.23
C GLU A 495 15.35 -34.03 -8.28
N ARG A 496 14.49 -34.42 -7.33
CA ARG A 496 14.57 -33.90 -5.95
C ARG A 496 15.00 -35.05 -5.04
N GLY A 497 16.14 -35.63 -5.38
CA GLY A 497 16.98 -36.39 -4.47
C GLY A 497 17.87 -35.45 -3.66
N LYS A 498 17.29 -34.46 -3.00
CA LYS A 498 17.67 -34.16 -1.61
C LYS A 498 16.50 -34.70 -0.84
N GLU A 499 16.74 -35.77 -0.09
CA GLU A 499 15.77 -36.51 0.70
C GLU A 499 14.86 -35.55 1.46
N VAL A 500 13.68 -35.28 0.89
CA VAL A 500 12.51 -34.92 1.68
C VAL A 500 11.99 -36.25 2.16
N ILE A 501 12.61 -36.75 3.23
CA ILE A 501 11.92 -37.58 4.19
C ILE A 501 10.68 -36.77 4.54
N SER A 502 9.49 -37.20 4.13
CA SER A 502 8.26 -36.73 4.76
C SER A 502 8.49 -36.89 6.26
N PRO A 503 8.56 -35.80 7.05
CA PRO A 503 8.68 -35.98 8.48
C PRO A 503 7.43 -36.75 8.88
N PRO A 504 7.55 -37.84 9.67
CA PRO A 504 6.38 -38.32 10.39
C PRO A 504 5.81 -37.11 11.18
N PRO A 505 4.51 -37.09 11.48
CA PRO A 505 3.98 -36.03 12.34
C PRO A 505 4.78 -36.08 13.66
N GLY A 506 5.60 -35.06 13.90
CA GLY A 506 6.42 -34.92 15.11
C GLY A 506 7.86 -35.46 15.04
N ARG A 507 8.71 -34.92 14.16
CA ARG A 507 10.14 -34.63 14.40
C ARG A 507 10.81 -34.17 13.11
N GLY A 508 11.06 -32.87 12.96
CA GLY A 508 12.11 -32.41 12.06
C GLY A 508 13.49 -32.83 12.58
N PRO A 509 14.53 -32.95 11.73
CA PRO A 509 15.89 -33.31 12.17
C PRO A 509 16.48 -32.33 13.20
N ASN A 510 15.95 -31.12 13.31
CA ASN A 510 16.35 -30.11 14.29
C ASN A 510 15.59 -30.19 15.63
N ALA A 511 14.47 -30.92 15.71
CA ALA A 511 13.65 -30.98 16.93
C ALA A 511 14.39 -31.63 18.13
N SER A 512 15.38 -32.49 17.88
CA SER A 512 16.21 -33.06 18.96
C SER A 512 17.35 -32.13 19.41
N PHE A 513 17.80 -31.22 18.54
CA PHE A 513 18.81 -30.22 18.90
C PHE A 513 18.19 -29.06 19.67
N ASP A 514 16.94 -28.71 19.33
CA ASP A 514 16.22 -27.58 19.91
C ASP A 514 15.89 -27.73 21.41
N GLU A 515 15.62 -28.95 21.90
CA GLU A 515 15.49 -29.18 23.35
C GLU A 515 16.82 -29.51 24.02
N ALA A 516 17.77 -30.13 23.30
CA ALA A 516 19.03 -30.58 23.88
C ALA A 516 19.96 -29.40 24.24
N VAL A 517 20.02 -28.37 23.39
CA VAL A 517 20.89 -27.20 23.64
C VAL A 517 20.43 -26.43 24.89
N PRO A 518 19.14 -26.06 25.05
CA PRO A 518 18.66 -25.42 26.26
C PRO A 518 18.86 -26.26 27.52
N VAL A 519 18.56 -27.56 27.47
CA VAL A 519 18.76 -28.45 28.63
C VAL A 519 20.25 -28.56 28.99
N ALA A 520 21.15 -28.64 28.00
CA ALA A 520 22.59 -28.63 28.24
C ALA A 520 23.08 -27.31 28.85
N THR A 521 22.54 -26.17 28.39
CA THR A 521 22.83 -24.85 28.96
C THR A 521 22.33 -24.76 30.39
N ALA A 522 21.10 -25.18 30.68
CA ALA A 522 20.55 -25.24 32.04
C ALA A 522 21.45 -26.04 32.99
N LYS A 523 21.91 -27.22 32.55
CA LYS A 523 22.85 -28.06 33.32
C LYS A 523 24.17 -27.34 33.62
N ARG A 524 24.76 -26.66 32.63
CA ARG A 524 26.00 -25.89 32.84
C ARG A 524 25.79 -24.79 33.88
N THR A 525 24.68 -24.05 33.79
CA THR A 525 24.33 -23.01 34.76
C THR A 525 24.15 -23.60 36.17
N MET A 526 23.44 -24.72 36.29
CA MET A 526 23.28 -25.43 37.57
C MET A 526 24.63 -25.92 38.13
N GLU A 527 25.54 -26.41 37.27
CA GLU A 527 26.88 -26.86 37.67
C GLU A 527 27.76 -25.72 38.21
N VAL A 528 27.62 -24.51 37.65
CA VAL A 528 28.26 -23.28 38.15
C VAL A 528 27.68 -22.90 39.50
N LEU A 529 26.35 -22.88 39.63
CA LEU A 529 25.66 -22.60 40.89
C LEU A 529 26.03 -23.58 42.00
N CYS A 530 26.14 -24.87 41.69
CA CYS A 530 26.58 -25.88 42.66
C CYS A 530 27.99 -25.59 43.18
N GLY A 531 28.90 -25.11 42.31
CA GLY A 531 30.25 -24.72 42.72
C GLY A 531 30.25 -23.50 43.65
N ALA A 532 29.48 -22.47 43.30
CA ALA A 532 29.31 -21.29 44.15
C ALA A 532 28.63 -21.62 45.49
N ALA A 533 27.66 -22.54 45.48
CA ALA A 533 26.97 -23.00 46.68
C ALA A 533 27.88 -23.84 47.59
N GLU A 534 28.73 -24.69 47.01
CA GLU A 534 29.78 -25.42 47.73
C GLU A 534 30.69 -24.43 48.48
N GLU A 535 31.20 -23.41 47.80
CA GLU A 535 32.08 -22.40 48.40
C GLU A 535 31.38 -21.58 49.50
N ALA A 536 30.14 -21.13 49.27
CA ALA A 536 29.38 -20.38 50.26
C ALA A 536 29.04 -21.22 51.51
N ALA A 537 28.67 -22.49 51.33
CA ALA A 537 28.38 -23.39 52.44
C ALA A 537 29.62 -23.67 53.29
N ILE A 538 30.78 -23.89 52.66
CA ILE A 538 32.07 -24.10 53.35
C ILE A 538 32.52 -22.83 54.08
N ALA A 539 32.38 -21.66 53.45
CA ALA A 539 32.72 -20.39 54.08
C ALA A 539 31.90 -20.13 55.36
N ARG A 540 30.66 -20.64 55.41
CA ARG A 540 29.78 -20.54 56.58
C ARG A 540 30.08 -21.60 57.65
N GLU A 541 30.35 -22.84 57.24
CA GLU A 541 30.59 -24.00 58.13
C GLU A 541 31.89 -24.73 57.75
N PRO A 542 33.06 -24.13 58.05
CA PRO A 542 34.35 -24.71 57.66
C PRO A 542 34.62 -26.08 58.32
N GLU A 543 34.01 -26.34 59.47
CA GLU A 543 34.12 -27.61 60.20
C GLU A 543 33.49 -28.80 59.44
N LEU A 544 32.54 -28.53 58.54
CA LEU A 544 31.85 -29.54 57.74
C LEU A 544 32.35 -29.60 56.30
N GLU A 545 33.52 -29.01 56.02
CA GLU A 545 34.05 -28.88 54.65
C GLU A 545 34.03 -30.20 53.87
N THR A 546 34.56 -31.29 54.43
CA THR A 546 34.65 -32.58 53.74
C THR A 546 33.27 -33.12 53.34
N LYS A 547 32.30 -33.06 54.26
CA LYS A 547 30.94 -33.51 54.02
C LYS A 547 30.21 -32.64 53.00
N LEU A 548 30.28 -31.31 53.14
CA LEU A 548 29.65 -30.37 52.22
C LEU A 548 30.20 -30.52 50.79
N ARG A 549 31.52 -30.73 50.65
CA ARG A 549 32.14 -31.02 49.35
C ARG A 549 31.62 -32.32 48.75
N GLU A 550 31.47 -33.38 49.53
CA GLU A 550 30.93 -34.65 49.06
C GLU A 550 29.47 -34.51 48.59
N ASP A 551 28.64 -33.85 49.40
CA ASP A 551 27.21 -33.65 49.11
C ASP A 551 27.00 -32.83 47.82
N TRP A 552 27.70 -31.70 47.68
CA TRP A 552 27.60 -30.85 46.48
C TRP A 552 28.20 -31.50 45.24
N ARG A 553 29.30 -32.27 45.36
CA ARG A 553 29.85 -33.05 44.23
C ARG A 553 28.93 -34.18 43.80
N ALA A 554 28.28 -34.86 44.75
CA ALA A 554 27.29 -35.88 44.44
C ALA A 554 26.09 -35.27 43.70
N PHE A 555 25.59 -34.12 44.18
CA PHE A 555 24.52 -33.39 43.50
C PHE A 555 24.93 -32.94 42.09
N LYS A 556 26.11 -32.32 41.95
CA LYS A 556 26.67 -31.91 40.64
C LYS A 556 26.80 -33.08 39.68
N THR A 557 27.22 -34.24 40.17
CA THR A 557 27.32 -35.46 39.36
C THR A 557 25.94 -35.90 38.86
N ARG A 558 24.91 -35.87 39.71
CA ARG A 558 23.51 -36.16 39.31
C ARG A 558 23.02 -35.22 38.21
N VAL A 559 23.29 -33.91 38.35
CA VAL A 559 22.96 -32.92 37.31
C VAL A 559 23.65 -33.28 36.00
N ARG A 560 24.96 -33.57 36.04
CA ARG A 560 25.76 -33.88 34.85
C ARG A 560 25.30 -35.15 34.12
N THR A 561 24.90 -36.19 34.85
CA THR A 561 24.49 -37.49 34.27
C THR A 561 23.05 -37.51 33.75
N THR A 562 22.24 -36.52 34.10
CA THR A 562 20.82 -36.48 33.70
C THR A 562 20.68 -35.86 32.32
N TYR A 563 19.93 -36.50 31.43
CA TYR A 563 19.66 -36.02 30.06
C TYR A 563 18.19 -35.70 29.80
N ASP A 564 17.30 -36.21 30.65
CA ASP A 564 15.87 -35.97 30.56
C ASP A 564 15.52 -34.58 31.12
N LYS A 565 14.75 -33.82 30.33
CA LYS A 565 14.30 -32.47 30.68
C LYS A 565 13.54 -32.44 32.00
N ASP A 566 12.61 -33.38 32.20
CA ASP A 566 11.72 -33.38 33.37
C ASP A 566 12.51 -33.69 34.65
N LEU A 567 13.54 -34.54 34.54
CA LEU A 567 14.47 -34.81 35.64
C LEU A 567 15.39 -33.61 35.91
N VAL A 568 15.88 -32.90 34.87
CA VAL A 568 16.67 -31.67 35.05
C VAL A 568 15.83 -30.58 35.73
N ALA A 569 14.56 -30.42 35.34
CA ALA A 569 13.60 -29.54 36.01
C ALA A 569 13.43 -29.89 37.49
N GLY A 570 13.22 -31.18 37.81
CA GLY A 570 13.14 -31.65 39.19
C GLY A 570 14.41 -31.39 40.00
N LEU A 571 15.59 -31.54 39.38
CA LEU A 571 16.87 -31.19 40.00
C LEU A 571 17.03 -29.68 40.20
N LEU A 572 16.51 -28.84 39.29
CA LEU A 572 16.54 -27.39 39.43
C LEU A 572 15.72 -26.93 40.64
N LEU A 573 14.54 -27.53 40.85
CA LEU A 573 13.73 -27.28 42.05
C LEU A 573 14.44 -27.72 43.34
N GLN A 574 15.12 -28.87 43.33
CA GLN A 574 15.94 -29.32 44.46
C GLN A 574 17.12 -28.37 44.72
N LEU A 575 17.75 -27.85 43.66
CA LEU A 575 18.84 -26.89 43.78
C LEU A 575 18.34 -25.59 44.43
N GLU A 576 17.19 -25.06 44.01
CA GLU A 576 16.60 -23.87 44.63
C GLU A 576 16.28 -24.10 46.11
N GLU A 577 15.73 -25.26 46.48
CA GLU A 577 15.46 -25.59 47.89
C GLU A 577 16.75 -25.63 48.72
N ASN A 578 17.82 -26.23 48.19
CA ASN A 578 19.12 -26.26 48.86
C ASN A 578 19.72 -24.86 49.03
N LEU A 579 19.60 -24.00 48.01
CA LEU A 579 20.04 -22.61 48.08
C LEU A 579 19.21 -21.80 49.08
N TYR A 580 17.91 -22.05 49.14
CA TYR A 580 17.01 -21.43 50.11
C TYR A 580 17.31 -21.89 51.55
N ALA A 581 17.76 -23.13 51.74
CA ALA A 581 18.24 -23.61 53.04
C ALA A 581 19.51 -22.87 53.48
N ILE A 582 20.46 -22.63 52.56
CA ILE A 582 21.64 -21.78 52.84
C ILE A 582 21.19 -20.36 53.23
N GLN A 583 20.25 -19.78 52.47
CA GLN A 583 19.70 -18.46 52.76
C GLN A 583 19.06 -18.40 54.16
N LYS A 584 18.16 -19.33 54.48
CA LYS A 584 17.55 -19.43 55.81
C LYS A 584 18.65 -19.47 56.87
N ALA A 585 19.64 -20.31 56.69
CA ALA A 585 20.69 -20.49 57.67
C ALA A 585 21.65 -19.29 57.83
N GLU A 586 21.70 -18.36 56.86
CA GLU A 586 22.46 -17.10 56.95
C GLU A 586 21.66 -15.98 57.64
N PHE A 587 20.35 -15.89 57.40
CA PHE A 587 19.49 -14.87 58.02
C PHE A 587 18.94 -15.27 59.40
N MET A 588 19.12 -16.53 59.82
CA MET A 588 18.73 -16.99 61.16
C MET A 588 19.69 -16.43 62.23
N LYS A 589 19.12 -15.96 63.35
CA LYS A 589 19.90 -15.49 64.51
C LYS A 589 20.67 -16.67 65.14
N LYS A 590 21.87 -16.39 65.64
CA LYS A 590 22.75 -17.40 66.26
C LYS A 590 22.07 -18.18 67.41
N GLU A 591 21.33 -17.48 68.26
CA GLU A 591 20.59 -18.04 69.40
C GLU A 591 19.45 -18.99 68.97
N GLU A 592 18.77 -18.65 67.87
CA GLU A 592 17.67 -19.45 67.32
C GLU A 592 18.19 -20.70 66.59
N ARG A 593 19.40 -20.62 66.03
CA ARG A 593 20.11 -21.77 65.45
C ARG A 593 20.53 -22.77 66.53
N GLU A 594 21.11 -22.30 67.62
CA GLU A 594 21.53 -23.13 68.75
C GLU A 594 20.32 -23.80 69.42
N ALA A 595 19.22 -23.07 69.63
CA ALA A 595 17.97 -23.63 70.17
C ALA A 595 17.35 -24.73 69.27
N ARG A 596 17.48 -24.59 67.94
CA ARG A 596 16.96 -25.57 66.99
C ARG A 596 17.86 -26.80 66.85
N GLU A 597 19.17 -26.63 66.94
CA GLU A 597 20.11 -27.75 67.01
C GLU A 597 19.92 -28.56 68.30
N GLU A 598 19.63 -27.87 69.41
CA GLU A 598 19.31 -28.50 70.70
C GLU A 598 17.95 -29.23 70.65
N ALA A 599 16.92 -28.62 70.05
CA ALA A 599 15.63 -29.29 69.81
C ALA A 599 15.78 -30.52 68.90
N LYS A 600 16.58 -30.42 67.82
CA LYS A 600 16.85 -31.53 66.90
C LYS A 600 17.68 -32.64 67.55
N ALA A 601 18.63 -32.30 68.42
CA ALA A 601 19.39 -33.26 69.23
C ALA A 601 18.49 -33.99 70.23
N ASN A 602 17.44 -33.32 70.72
CA ASN A 602 16.44 -33.88 71.62
C ASN A 602 15.30 -34.63 70.90
N GLY A 603 15.29 -34.61 69.56
CA GLY A 603 14.25 -35.26 68.75
C GLY A 603 12.90 -34.52 68.76
N GLU A 604 12.89 -33.25 69.14
CA GLU A 604 11.71 -32.39 69.24
C GLU A 604 11.60 -31.50 67.99
N THR A 605 10.39 -31.42 67.41
CA THR A 605 10.07 -30.42 66.37
C THR A 605 9.92 -29.05 67.01
N TYR A 606 10.78 -28.11 66.63
CA TYR A 606 10.82 -26.77 67.19
C TYR A 606 9.52 -26.00 66.86
N GLU A 607 8.94 -25.29 67.83
CA GLU A 607 7.55 -24.76 67.79
C GLU A 607 7.24 -23.87 66.58
N SER A 608 8.24 -23.24 65.95
CA SER A 608 8.04 -22.43 64.74
C SER A 608 7.86 -23.24 63.44
N GLU A 609 8.13 -24.55 63.43
CA GLU A 609 7.83 -25.43 62.28
C GLU A 609 6.32 -25.67 62.08
N SER A 610 5.51 -25.48 63.13
CA SER A 610 4.05 -25.61 63.08
C SER A 610 3.33 -24.31 62.68
N SER A 611 4.02 -23.17 62.66
CA SER A 611 3.46 -21.82 62.48
C SER A 611 3.96 -21.13 61.21
N ASP A 612 4.50 -21.89 60.24
CA ASP A 612 4.89 -21.36 58.92
C ASP A 612 3.70 -21.38 57.93
N GLY A 613 2.49 -21.76 58.41
CA GLY A 613 1.23 -21.71 57.69
C GLY A 613 0.27 -20.74 58.37
N GLU A 614 -0.17 -19.73 57.62
CA GLU A 614 -1.18 -18.73 58.00
C GLU A 614 -0.65 -17.60 58.90
N ASP A 615 -0.24 -16.49 58.27
CA ASP A 615 -0.43 -15.09 58.71
C ASP A 615 0.63 -14.14 58.11
N PHE A 616 0.46 -13.78 56.82
CA PHE A 616 0.80 -12.44 56.32
C PHE A 616 0.18 -12.24 54.91
N TYR A 617 -1.14 -12.09 54.87
CA TYR A 617 -1.82 -11.45 53.74
C TYR A 617 -2.45 -10.17 54.29
N ASP A 618 -1.69 -9.09 54.33
CA ASP A 618 -2.20 -7.74 54.07
C ASP A 618 -1.04 -6.75 54.04
N ASP A 619 -1.08 -5.89 53.01
CA ASP A 619 -0.39 -4.62 52.82
C ASP A 619 1.11 -4.52 53.17
N ASP A 620 1.94 -4.46 52.12
CA ASP A 620 2.81 -3.29 51.89
C ASP A 620 3.51 -3.44 50.53
N ASP A 621 2.76 -3.21 49.45
CA ASP A 621 3.34 -2.79 48.15
C ASP A 621 3.84 -1.32 48.20
N GLU A 622 3.85 -0.69 49.38
CA GLU A 622 4.10 0.75 49.56
C GLU A 622 5.30 1.10 50.48
N PHE A 623 6.07 0.12 51.01
CA PHE A 623 7.15 0.42 51.98
C PHE A 623 8.55 0.69 51.39
N TRP A 624 8.83 0.32 50.12
CA TRP A 624 10.10 0.67 49.47
C TRP A 624 9.84 1.58 48.28
N GLY A 625 10.27 2.84 48.40
CA GLY A 625 10.05 3.88 47.41
C GLY A 625 10.40 3.44 45.99
N ASN A 626 9.61 3.93 45.03
CA ASN A 626 9.59 3.60 43.60
C ASN A 626 10.95 3.49 42.86
N GLU A 627 12.08 3.92 43.44
CA GLU A 627 13.42 3.78 42.85
C GLU A 627 14.09 2.42 43.17
N GLU A 628 13.85 1.80 44.34
CA GLU A 628 14.45 0.51 44.74
C GLU A 628 13.82 -0.72 44.06
N ALA A 629 12.64 -0.53 43.44
CA ALA A 629 11.98 -1.53 42.61
C ALA A 629 12.71 -1.81 41.28
N HIS A 630 13.80 -1.08 40.98
CA HIS A 630 14.53 -1.17 39.71
C HIS A 630 15.96 -1.72 39.84
N GLU A 631 16.57 -1.63 41.02
CA GLU A 631 17.95 -2.09 41.28
C GLU A 631 18.00 -3.61 41.37
N THR A 632 19.08 -4.24 40.89
CA THR A 632 19.30 -5.68 41.05
C THR A 632 19.80 -6.01 42.45
N ASN A 633 19.80 -7.30 42.82
CA ASN A 633 20.42 -7.70 44.08
C ASN A 633 21.92 -7.40 44.08
N GLU A 634 22.61 -7.50 42.93
CA GLU A 634 24.02 -7.12 42.83
C GLU A 634 24.25 -5.62 43.04
N ASP A 635 23.42 -4.78 42.42
CA ASP A 635 23.52 -3.32 42.58
C ASP A 635 23.28 -2.93 44.03
N LEU A 636 22.31 -3.57 44.68
CA LEU A 636 22.02 -3.36 46.10
C LEU A 636 23.18 -3.81 46.98
N ILE A 637 23.75 -4.99 46.75
CA ILE A 637 24.92 -5.48 47.48
C ILE A 637 26.11 -4.52 47.30
N ALA A 638 26.35 -4.05 46.07
CA ALA A 638 27.45 -3.12 45.78
C ALA A 638 27.25 -1.75 46.44
N ARG A 639 25.99 -1.26 46.51
CA ARG A 639 25.66 0.05 47.10
C ARG A 639 25.66 0.02 48.62
N THR A 640 25.07 -1.00 49.24
CA THR A 640 24.84 -1.04 50.69
C THR A 640 25.85 -1.91 51.43
N GLY A 641 26.56 -2.79 50.73
CA GLY A 641 27.45 -3.79 51.33
C GLY A 641 26.72 -4.90 52.09
N LEU A 642 25.39 -4.93 52.05
CA LEU A 642 24.56 -5.91 52.77
C LEU A 642 24.28 -7.14 51.90
N ILE A 643 24.07 -8.28 52.56
CA ILE A 643 23.60 -9.50 51.90
C ILE A 643 22.07 -9.42 51.76
N TYR A 644 21.58 -9.61 50.54
CA TYR A 644 20.14 -9.63 50.24
C TYR A 644 19.64 -11.05 49.97
N PRO A 645 18.38 -11.37 50.29
CA PRO A 645 17.80 -12.68 49.99
C PRO A 645 17.73 -12.93 48.48
N ILE A 646 17.80 -14.21 48.10
CA ILE A 646 17.69 -14.70 46.72
C ILE A 646 16.37 -14.21 46.10
N TRP A 647 15.27 -14.36 46.83
CA TRP A 647 13.94 -13.87 46.46
C TRP A 647 13.54 -12.72 47.39
N ARG A 648 12.97 -11.64 46.84
CA ARG A 648 12.56 -10.49 47.67
C ARG A 648 11.28 -10.76 48.47
N SER A 649 10.44 -11.67 47.99
CA SER A 649 9.21 -12.06 48.68
C SER A 649 8.93 -13.55 48.54
N LYS A 650 8.12 -14.08 49.48
CA LYS A 650 7.60 -15.45 49.39
C LYS A 650 6.77 -15.64 48.09
N ALA A 651 6.07 -14.61 47.64
CA ALA A 651 5.31 -14.61 46.39
C ALA A 651 6.22 -14.72 45.14
N GLU A 652 7.36 -14.02 45.12
CA GLU A 652 8.33 -14.13 44.02
C GLU A 652 8.88 -15.56 43.90
N ARG A 653 9.22 -16.17 45.05
CA ARG A 653 9.66 -17.56 45.13
C ARG A 653 8.57 -18.53 44.67
N ALA A 654 7.35 -18.38 45.20
CA ALA A 654 6.22 -19.24 44.86
C ALA A 654 5.93 -19.20 43.35
N LYS A 655 5.93 -18.01 42.76
CA LYS A 655 5.74 -17.82 41.32
C LYS A 655 6.86 -18.46 40.48
N TRP A 656 8.12 -18.29 40.88
CA TRP A 656 9.22 -18.96 40.17
C TRP A 656 9.10 -20.49 40.26
N ARG A 657 8.67 -21.03 41.41
CA ARG A 657 8.46 -22.46 41.57
C ARG A 657 7.26 -22.98 40.79
N GLU A 658 6.16 -22.24 40.74
CA GLU A 658 4.99 -22.56 39.92
C GLU A 658 5.38 -22.63 38.44
N ASP A 659 6.03 -21.58 37.94
CA ASP A 659 6.59 -21.54 36.59
C ASP A 659 7.54 -22.72 36.34
N ALA A 660 8.25 -23.16 37.39
CA ALA A 660 9.18 -24.27 37.33
C ALA A 660 8.56 -25.68 37.43
N HIS A 661 7.36 -25.79 37.95
CA HIS A 661 6.59 -27.02 37.89
C HIS A 661 5.92 -27.19 36.52
N GLU A 662 5.69 -26.08 35.81
CA GLU A 662 5.05 -26.06 34.49
C GLU A 662 6.04 -26.09 33.31
N PHE A 663 7.31 -26.44 33.50
CA PHE A 663 8.31 -26.43 32.41
C PHE A 663 7.97 -27.41 31.28
N GLN A 664 7.26 -26.93 30.26
CA GLN A 664 6.90 -27.78 29.12
C GLN A 664 8.01 -27.82 28.06
N THR A 665 8.94 -26.87 28.06
CA THR A 665 9.99 -26.73 27.03
C THR A 665 11.40 -26.65 27.63
N GLY A 666 12.41 -27.10 26.88
CA GLY A 666 13.81 -26.97 27.30
C GLY A 666 14.24 -25.51 27.52
N ALA A 667 13.72 -24.58 26.70
CA ALA A 667 13.97 -23.15 26.84
C ALA A 667 13.43 -22.58 28.17
N ALA A 668 12.28 -23.08 28.66
CA ALA A 668 11.74 -22.68 29.95
C ALA A 668 12.64 -23.13 31.11
N VAL A 669 13.17 -24.35 31.05
CA VAL A 669 14.14 -24.87 32.04
C VAL A 669 15.43 -24.04 32.02
N ALA A 670 15.97 -23.75 30.83
CA ALA A 670 17.17 -22.92 30.67
C ALA A 670 16.97 -21.50 31.21
N PHE A 671 15.83 -20.88 30.89
CA PHE A 671 15.46 -19.56 31.38
C PHE A 671 15.36 -19.55 32.91
N ALA A 672 14.70 -20.54 33.52
CA ALA A 672 14.58 -20.58 34.97
C ALA A 672 15.91 -20.84 35.68
N ALA A 673 16.79 -21.66 35.11
CA ALA A 673 18.15 -21.83 35.60
C ALA A 673 18.95 -20.52 35.52
N ALA A 674 18.84 -19.79 34.41
CA ALA A 674 19.48 -18.48 34.25
C ALA A 674 18.91 -17.43 35.21
N VAL A 675 17.60 -17.45 35.44
CA VAL A 675 16.93 -16.60 36.44
C VAL A 675 17.40 -16.90 37.85
N LEU A 676 17.52 -18.18 38.21
CA LEU A 676 18.03 -18.60 39.51
C LEU A 676 19.48 -18.16 39.68
N ASP A 677 20.31 -18.28 38.64
CA ASP A 677 21.69 -17.84 38.65
C ASP A 677 21.84 -16.32 38.84
N ASP A 678 21.03 -15.54 38.12
CA ASP A 678 20.96 -14.08 38.25
C ASP A 678 20.66 -13.64 39.70
N THR A 679 19.75 -14.36 40.39
CA THR A 679 19.35 -14.01 41.76
C THR A 679 20.23 -14.62 42.84
N ALA A 680 20.59 -15.90 42.71
CA ALA A 680 21.32 -16.66 43.72
C ALA A 680 22.83 -16.47 43.62
N GLY A 681 23.37 -16.28 42.42
CA GLY A 681 24.80 -16.04 42.22
C GLY A 681 25.28 -14.80 42.99
N ALA A 682 24.50 -13.72 42.96
CA ALA A 682 24.77 -12.51 43.73
C ALA A 682 24.82 -12.76 45.24
N PHE A 683 23.82 -13.48 45.76
CA PHE A 683 23.74 -13.88 47.17
C PHE A 683 24.95 -14.74 47.58
N LEU A 684 25.27 -15.78 46.82
CA LEU A 684 26.38 -16.69 47.12
C LEU A 684 27.73 -15.96 47.14
N ARG A 685 27.99 -15.06 46.18
CA ARG A 685 29.19 -14.23 46.16
C ARG A 685 29.27 -13.32 47.39
N ALA A 686 28.16 -12.71 47.79
CA ALA A 686 28.11 -11.84 48.96
C ALA A 686 28.38 -12.61 50.27
N VAL A 687 27.84 -13.82 50.40
CA VAL A 687 28.11 -14.71 51.56
C VAL A 687 29.60 -15.04 51.63
N VAL A 688 30.21 -15.49 50.53
CA VAL A 688 31.65 -15.81 50.52
C VAL A 688 32.49 -14.58 50.85
N ALA A 689 32.19 -13.43 50.25
CA ALA A 689 32.92 -12.18 50.51
C ALA A 689 32.85 -11.79 52.00
N ALA A 690 31.66 -11.83 52.61
CA ALA A 690 31.46 -11.48 54.01
C ALA A 690 32.18 -12.41 55.01
N LYS A 691 32.43 -13.68 54.66
CA LYS A 691 33.14 -14.62 55.55
C LYS A 691 34.65 -14.68 55.32
N THR A 692 35.10 -14.38 54.10
CA THR A 692 36.52 -14.43 53.72
C THR A 692 37.27 -13.12 53.93
N ASN A 693 36.58 -11.97 53.88
CA ASN A 693 37.11 -10.64 54.17
C ASN A 693 36.20 -9.94 55.20
N PRO A 694 36.29 -10.32 56.49
CA PRO A 694 35.43 -9.79 57.55
C PRO A 694 35.68 -8.32 57.87
#